data_AF-A0A942J7V1-F1
#
_entry.id   AF-A0A942J7V1-F1
#
_cell.length_a   1.000
_cell.length_b   1.000
_cell.length_c   1.000
_cell.angle_alpha   90.00
_cell.angle_beta   90.00
_cell.angle_gamma   90.00
#
_symmetry.space_group_name_H-M   'P 1'
#
loop_
_entity.id
_entity.type
_entity.pdbx_description
1 polymer ?
#
loop_
_entity_poly.entity_id
_entity_poly.type
_entity_poly.pdbx_seq_one_letter_code
_entity_poly.pdbx_strand_id
1 'polypeptide(L)'
;MLPKFSAFPGVAGPIGPVVTIVIDGYGLAGNETGNAIAAARKPTLDRLFARYPNVRLRAHGTAVGMPSDDDMGNSEVGHNAMGAGQVYAQGAARVADAIASGSIWAGQAWREIVSGAKSGRGVIHFIGLFSDGNVHSHIDHLKALVVRAKEEGIRTVRIHALLDGRDVPETSALDYVEPFEFFLSALDNDGFDARIASGGGRQNITMDRYEANWAMVDKGWRTHVLGEGNRFPDCATAIKALREKHPGTIDQDLPPFVIAADGKPVGTVEDGDAVVFFNFRGDRAIEISRAFEEAGFDKFDRVRWPKVTYAGMLQYDGDLKIPKRFLVDPPAIRDTTGEWFARSGIKQFACSETQKFGHVTYFWNGNRSGKFDGETWQEVPSDVVPFEQRPWMKAAEITDAMIAALRSGQYRTLRCNYANGDMVGHTGNFRAATMAIEAVDLALGRLLAAVDAAGGVALVTADHGNADEMFEIDKKTGQPKTNKDGSFKAKTAHTLNPVPLILYDNVTGGRLGLRQTETAGLSNIAATTANLLGFEKHPSWDESLLTVKRVRRSGSPGCNRAAAPDRPGSLDGAIRNGTPNDFARLRKCWAPPNPSLCSGPPLCGVLRPSGWSALAGRHRLERVCFNGQAAGRFAPQLQALGFATLILPSTSPANASWSFERKLAAWRAALGLAQDSRKRPAS
;
A
#
# COMPACT_ATOMS: atom_id res chain seq x y z
N MET A 1 -19.00 25.84 -6.08
CA MET A 1 -19.82 24.62 -6.27
C MET A 1 -19.03 23.63 -7.11
N LEU A 2 -18.98 22.35 -6.72
CA LEU A 2 -18.28 21.32 -7.48
C LEU A 2 -18.94 21.04 -8.83
N PRO A 3 -18.18 20.74 -9.89
CA PRO A 3 -18.75 20.26 -11.15
C PRO A 3 -19.53 18.96 -10.91
N LYS A 4 -20.75 18.88 -11.44
CA LYS A 4 -21.57 17.68 -11.34
C LYS A 4 -21.05 16.59 -12.26
N PHE A 5 -20.99 15.36 -11.76
CA PHE A 5 -20.62 14.20 -12.56
C PHE A 5 -21.73 13.87 -13.57
N SER A 6 -21.43 14.04 -14.86
CA SER A 6 -22.45 13.93 -15.91
C SER A 6 -23.00 12.51 -16.08
N ALA A 7 -22.22 11.47 -15.74
CA ALA A 7 -22.61 10.09 -15.92
C ALA A 7 -23.50 9.54 -14.79
N PHE A 8 -23.45 10.13 -13.59
CA PHE A 8 -24.22 9.69 -12.43
C PHE A 8 -24.53 10.88 -11.51
N PRO A 9 -25.81 11.13 -11.20
CA PRO A 9 -26.22 12.29 -10.39
C PRO A 9 -25.84 12.18 -8.90
N GLY A 10 -25.17 11.10 -8.49
CA GLY A 10 -24.90 10.75 -7.10
C GLY A 10 -25.93 9.77 -6.53
N VAL A 11 -25.59 9.15 -5.40
CA VAL A 11 -26.51 8.30 -4.66
C VAL A 11 -27.71 9.15 -4.20
N ALA A 12 -28.91 8.73 -4.63
CA ALA A 12 -30.13 9.52 -4.55
C ALA A 12 -30.71 9.58 -3.13
N GLY A 13 -31.30 10.73 -2.80
CA GLY A 13 -32.05 10.97 -1.56
C GLY A 13 -31.46 12.10 -0.73
N PRO A 14 -32.24 12.67 0.22
CA PRO A 14 -31.76 13.67 1.17
C PRO A 14 -30.63 13.13 2.08
N ILE A 15 -30.49 11.79 2.23
CA ILE A 15 -29.52 11.12 3.11
C ILE A 15 -28.43 10.37 2.33
N GLY A 16 -28.79 9.50 1.37
CA GLY A 16 -27.92 8.58 0.60
C GLY A 16 -26.39 8.79 0.71
N PRO A 17 -25.75 8.30 1.79
CA PRO A 17 -24.36 8.59 2.07
C PRO A 17 -23.41 7.63 1.34
N VAL A 18 -22.16 8.07 1.17
CA VAL A 18 -21.05 7.22 0.76
C VAL A 18 -20.20 6.90 1.99
N VAL A 19 -20.03 5.62 2.30
CA VAL A 19 -19.24 5.18 3.47
C VAL A 19 -17.96 4.49 3.00
N THR A 20 -16.80 5.01 3.40
CA THR A 20 -15.51 4.36 3.14
C THR A 20 -15.04 3.63 4.41
N ILE A 21 -14.87 2.31 4.30
CA ILE A 21 -14.54 1.42 5.41
C ILE A 21 -13.16 0.84 5.14
N VAL A 22 -12.19 1.20 5.98
CA VAL A 22 -10.82 0.67 5.95
C VAL A 22 -10.71 -0.46 6.97
N ILE A 23 -10.35 -1.66 6.53
CA ILE A 23 -10.01 -2.79 7.39
C ILE A 23 -8.49 -2.86 7.42
N ASP A 24 -7.88 -2.24 8.43
CA ASP A 24 -6.44 -2.05 8.52
C ASP A 24 -5.70 -3.39 8.54
N GLY A 25 -4.65 -3.52 7.72
CA GLY A 25 -3.86 -4.75 7.62
C GLY A 25 -4.57 -5.94 6.95
N TYR A 26 -5.57 -5.71 6.09
CA TYR A 26 -6.25 -6.75 5.31
C TYR A 26 -5.71 -6.85 3.87
N GLY A 27 -4.76 -7.76 3.63
CA GLY A 27 -4.21 -8.06 2.30
C GLY A 27 -4.87 -9.26 1.60
N LEU A 28 -4.69 -9.34 0.28
CA LEU A 28 -5.11 -10.45 -0.57
C LEU A 28 -3.89 -11.33 -0.90
N ALA A 29 -3.48 -12.17 0.06
CA ALA A 29 -2.38 -13.11 -0.14
C ALA A 29 -2.70 -14.19 -1.18
N GLY A 30 -1.66 -14.67 -1.86
CA GLY A 30 -1.72 -15.82 -2.77
C GLY A 30 -1.64 -17.18 -2.06
N ASN A 31 -1.34 -17.21 -0.76
CA ASN A 31 -1.17 -18.40 0.06
C ASN A 31 -2.16 -18.41 1.23
N GLU A 32 -2.67 -19.59 1.59
CA GLU A 32 -3.55 -19.79 2.75
C GLU A 32 -2.75 -20.14 4.02
N THR A 33 -1.56 -20.71 3.88
CA THR A 33 -0.74 -21.09 5.03
C THR A 33 -0.25 -19.86 5.79
N GLY A 34 -0.58 -19.77 7.08
CA GLY A 34 -0.26 -18.61 7.91
C GLY A 34 -1.13 -17.38 7.62
N ASN A 35 -2.17 -17.51 6.81
CA ASN A 35 -3.08 -16.41 6.51
C ASN A 35 -4.25 -16.41 7.51
N ALA A 36 -4.23 -15.48 8.47
CA ALA A 36 -5.26 -15.41 9.50
C ALA A 36 -6.62 -14.98 8.92
N ILE A 37 -6.61 -14.21 7.83
CA ILE A 37 -7.82 -13.81 7.09
C ILE A 37 -8.48 -15.03 6.42
N ALA A 38 -7.70 -15.89 5.78
CA ALA A 38 -8.22 -17.10 5.15
C ALA A 38 -8.78 -18.07 6.20
N ALA A 39 -8.14 -18.17 7.36
CA ALA A 39 -8.56 -19.03 8.46
C ALA A 39 -9.81 -18.54 9.22
N ALA A 40 -10.13 -17.24 9.13
CA ALA A 40 -11.24 -16.63 9.85
C ALA A 40 -12.62 -17.01 9.27
N ARG A 41 -13.59 -17.22 10.16
CA ARG A 41 -15.01 -17.33 9.78
C ARG A 41 -15.59 -15.96 9.50
N LYS A 42 -15.68 -15.61 8.21
CA LYS A 42 -16.03 -14.27 7.75
C LYS A 42 -17.20 -14.25 6.74
N PRO A 43 -18.41 -14.71 7.13
CA PRO A 43 -19.53 -14.84 6.21
C PRO A 43 -19.96 -13.52 5.54
N THR A 44 -19.75 -12.38 6.19
CA THR A 44 -20.05 -11.06 5.58
C THR A 44 -19.08 -10.78 4.44
N LEU A 45 -17.77 -10.84 4.70
CA LEU A 45 -16.72 -10.62 3.71
C LEU A 45 -16.81 -11.64 2.57
N ASP A 46 -16.99 -12.93 2.87
CA ASP A 46 -17.14 -13.97 1.85
C ASP A 46 -18.35 -13.67 0.92
N ARG A 47 -19.48 -13.23 1.50
CA ARG A 47 -20.65 -12.78 0.73
C ARG A 47 -20.34 -11.56 -0.12
N LEU A 48 -19.59 -10.59 0.41
CA LEU A 48 -19.20 -9.38 -0.30
C LEU A 48 -18.38 -9.70 -1.55
N PHE A 49 -17.30 -10.48 -1.41
CA PHE A 49 -16.48 -10.92 -2.54
C PHE A 49 -17.26 -11.70 -3.59
N ALA A 50 -18.21 -12.55 -3.16
CA ALA A 50 -18.99 -13.38 -4.07
C ALA A 50 -20.06 -12.61 -4.86
N ARG A 51 -20.66 -11.56 -4.26
CA ARG A 51 -21.88 -10.93 -4.80
C ARG A 51 -21.70 -9.51 -5.33
N TYR A 52 -20.69 -8.79 -4.85
CA TYR A 52 -20.51 -7.38 -5.15
C TYR A 52 -19.30 -7.13 -6.07
N PRO A 53 -19.34 -6.09 -6.93
CA PRO A 53 -18.19 -5.70 -7.73
C PRO A 53 -16.98 -5.43 -6.84
N ASN A 54 -15.86 -6.05 -7.15
CA ASN A 54 -14.60 -5.82 -6.45
C ASN A 54 -13.41 -5.85 -7.41
N VAL A 55 -12.36 -5.15 -7.01
CA VAL A 55 -11.07 -5.03 -7.71
C VAL A 55 -9.93 -5.12 -6.69
N ARG A 56 -8.70 -5.30 -7.17
CA ARG A 56 -7.49 -5.29 -6.36
C ARG A 56 -6.78 -3.95 -6.51
N LEU A 57 -6.35 -3.37 -5.39
CA LEU A 57 -5.57 -2.14 -5.33
C LEU A 57 -4.14 -2.45 -4.94
N ARG A 58 -3.19 -1.79 -5.59
CA ARG A 58 -1.81 -1.69 -5.11
C ARG A 58 -1.78 -0.82 -3.86
N ALA A 59 -1.13 -1.32 -2.81
CA ALA A 59 -1.11 -0.72 -1.47
C ALA A 59 0.30 -0.76 -0.85
N HIS A 60 1.33 -0.94 -1.67
CA HIS A 60 2.73 -0.92 -1.27
C HIS A 60 3.56 -0.28 -2.38
N GLY A 61 4.84 -0.08 -2.10
CA GLY A 61 5.80 0.36 -3.08
C GLY A 61 5.53 1.74 -3.66
N THR A 62 5.94 1.93 -4.91
CA THR A 62 5.80 3.21 -5.60
C THR A 62 4.34 3.64 -5.77
N ALA A 63 3.40 2.69 -5.75
CA ALA A 63 1.96 2.94 -5.85
C ALA A 63 1.37 3.68 -4.63
N VAL A 64 2.10 3.75 -3.51
CA VAL A 64 1.73 4.54 -2.33
C VAL A 64 2.83 5.53 -1.93
N GLY A 65 3.83 5.71 -2.79
CA GLY A 65 4.89 6.71 -2.61
C GLY A 65 6.11 6.21 -1.87
N MET A 66 6.23 4.90 -1.62
CA MET A 66 7.45 4.30 -1.10
C MET A 66 8.56 4.32 -2.17
N PRO A 67 9.85 4.24 -1.76
CA PRO A 67 10.98 4.34 -2.68
C PRO A 67 11.01 3.28 -3.80
N SER A 68 10.64 2.03 -3.50
CA SER A 68 10.70 0.90 -4.43
C SER A 68 9.49 -0.02 -4.32
N ASP A 69 9.22 -0.84 -5.35
CA ASP A 69 8.13 -1.83 -5.31
C ASP A 69 8.39 -3.00 -4.34
N ASP A 70 9.60 -3.12 -3.78
CA ASP A 70 9.92 -4.09 -2.73
C ASP A 70 9.58 -3.57 -1.31
N ASP A 71 9.25 -2.29 -1.18
CA ASP A 71 8.90 -1.67 0.09
C ASP A 71 7.43 -1.91 0.46
N MET A 72 7.22 -2.48 1.66
CA MET A 72 5.88 -2.66 2.21
C MET A 72 5.16 -1.33 2.44
N GLY A 73 3.85 -1.32 2.17
CA GLY A 73 2.99 -0.22 2.57
C GLY A 73 2.87 -0.13 4.09
N ASN A 74 2.29 0.95 4.57
CA ASN A 74 1.95 1.17 5.97
C ASN A 74 0.75 2.12 6.07
N SER A 75 0.21 2.29 7.27
CA SER A 75 -1.02 3.05 7.44
C SER A 75 -0.89 4.52 7.12
N GLU A 76 0.25 5.16 7.37
CA GLU A 76 0.48 6.57 7.00
C GLU A 76 0.37 6.75 5.49
N VAL A 77 1.16 6.00 4.71
CA VAL A 77 1.19 6.16 3.25
C VAL A 77 -0.11 5.71 2.60
N GLY A 78 -0.76 4.69 3.16
CA GLY A 78 -2.05 4.22 2.68
C GLY A 78 -3.18 5.23 2.89
N HIS A 79 -3.31 5.80 4.09
CA HIS A 79 -4.32 6.81 4.38
C HIS A 79 -4.05 8.14 3.68
N ASN A 80 -2.78 8.52 3.51
CA ASN A 80 -2.38 9.66 2.68
C ASN A 80 -2.83 9.47 1.23
N ALA A 81 -2.54 8.33 0.61
CA ALA A 81 -2.94 8.06 -0.78
C ALA A 81 -4.48 8.11 -0.93
N MET A 82 -5.22 7.42 -0.06
CA MET A 82 -6.69 7.42 -0.11
C MET A 82 -7.30 8.82 0.08
N GLY A 83 -6.78 9.56 1.06
CA GLY A 83 -7.28 10.87 1.42
C GLY A 83 -6.91 11.96 0.42
N ALA A 84 -5.71 11.89 -0.15
CA ALA A 84 -5.18 12.89 -1.09
C ALA A 84 -5.61 12.66 -2.54
N GLY A 85 -6.05 11.44 -2.88
CA GLY A 85 -6.45 11.08 -4.23
C GLY A 85 -5.30 10.98 -5.23
N GLN A 86 -4.07 11.09 -4.78
CA GLN A 86 -2.84 11.04 -5.58
C GLN A 86 -1.71 10.54 -4.68
N VAL A 87 -0.60 10.12 -5.28
CA VAL A 87 0.54 9.55 -4.57
C VAL A 87 1.57 10.64 -4.30
N TYR A 88 2.06 10.72 -3.06
CA TYR A 88 3.13 11.64 -2.66
C TYR A 88 4.39 10.84 -2.31
N ALA A 89 5.53 11.30 -2.82
CA ALA A 89 6.82 10.68 -2.52
C ALA A 89 7.14 10.70 -1.02
N GLN A 90 7.76 9.63 -0.55
CA GLN A 90 8.25 9.46 0.82
C GLN A 90 9.76 9.26 0.86
N GLY A 91 10.33 9.35 2.06
CA GLY A 91 11.73 9.04 2.31
C GLY A 91 12.68 9.81 1.41
N ALA A 92 13.55 9.09 0.69
CA ALA A 92 14.58 9.67 -0.16
C ALA A 92 14.04 10.59 -1.25
N ALA A 93 13.02 10.14 -1.99
CA ALA A 93 12.46 10.88 -3.12
C ALA A 93 11.90 12.24 -2.68
N ARG A 94 11.27 12.30 -1.50
CA ARG A 94 10.77 13.55 -0.93
C ARG A 94 11.89 14.54 -0.59
N VAL A 95 13.00 14.06 -0.05
CA VAL A 95 14.15 14.90 0.22
C VAL A 95 14.76 15.41 -1.09
N ALA A 96 14.86 14.54 -2.10
CA ALA A 96 15.31 14.94 -3.44
C ALA A 96 14.40 16.03 -4.07
N ASP A 97 13.08 15.89 -3.97
CA ASP A 97 12.11 16.89 -4.43
C ASP A 97 12.26 18.22 -3.69
N ALA A 98 12.48 18.17 -2.36
CA ALA A 98 12.67 19.36 -1.54
C ALA A 98 13.96 20.11 -1.91
N ILE A 99 15.03 19.37 -2.19
CA ILE A 99 16.31 19.90 -2.70
C ILE A 99 16.13 20.52 -4.07
N ALA A 100 15.51 19.80 -5.01
CA ALA A 100 15.33 20.23 -6.40
C ALA A 100 14.42 21.46 -6.53
N SER A 101 13.35 21.53 -5.73
CA SER A 101 12.45 22.69 -5.68
C SER A 101 13.02 23.88 -4.90
N GLY A 102 14.09 23.66 -4.12
CA GLY A 102 14.66 24.63 -3.20
C GLY A 102 13.81 24.92 -1.95
N SER A 103 12.73 24.17 -1.73
CA SER A 103 11.84 24.36 -0.57
C SER A 103 12.55 24.09 0.76
N ILE A 104 13.46 23.11 0.80
CA ILE A 104 14.30 22.83 1.97
C ILE A 104 15.17 24.05 2.36
N TRP A 105 15.70 24.79 1.39
CA TRP A 105 16.54 25.98 1.62
C TRP A 105 15.72 27.19 2.06
N ALA A 106 14.49 27.31 1.55
CA ALA A 106 13.55 28.34 1.94
C ALA A 106 12.92 28.08 3.34
N GLY A 107 12.97 26.83 3.82
CA GLY A 107 12.41 26.41 5.09
C GLY A 107 13.06 27.10 6.30
N GLN A 108 12.25 27.29 7.34
CA GLN A 108 12.69 27.94 8.59
C GLN A 108 13.84 27.16 9.25
N ALA A 109 13.77 25.83 9.25
CA ALA A 109 14.78 24.98 9.89
C ALA A 109 16.17 25.13 9.28
N TRP A 110 16.30 25.16 7.95
CA TRP A 110 17.59 25.37 7.28
C TRP A 110 18.17 26.75 7.60
N ARG A 111 17.32 27.79 7.55
CA ARG A 111 17.73 29.16 7.92
C ARG A 111 18.22 29.25 9.36
N GLU A 112 17.55 28.57 10.29
CA GLU A 112 17.96 28.50 11.68
C GLU A 112 19.30 27.76 11.84
N ILE A 113 19.53 26.67 11.10
CA ILE A 113 20.83 25.95 11.09
C ILE A 113 21.95 26.87 10.62
N VAL A 114 21.78 27.53 9.47
CA VAL A 114 22.79 28.44 8.90
C VAL A 114 23.02 29.65 9.80
N SER A 115 21.94 30.25 10.32
CA SER A 115 22.04 31.38 11.26
C SER A 115 22.71 30.98 12.56
N GLY A 116 22.37 29.81 13.11
CA GLY A 116 22.96 29.27 14.33
C GLY A 116 24.46 29.10 14.18
N ALA A 117 24.90 28.43 13.12
CA ALA A 117 26.32 28.26 12.81
C ALA A 117 27.03 29.62 12.63
N LYS A 118 26.45 30.56 11.87
CA LYS A 118 27.05 31.90 11.67
C LYS A 118 27.14 32.73 12.95
N SER A 119 26.18 32.58 13.85
CA SER A 119 26.17 33.29 15.14
C SER A 119 27.15 32.68 16.16
N GLY A 120 27.53 31.42 15.97
CA GLY A 120 28.53 30.73 16.78
C GLY A 120 29.90 30.65 16.09
N ARG A 121 30.45 29.45 15.92
CA ARG A 121 31.82 29.25 15.40
C ARG A 121 31.92 29.20 13.89
N GLY A 122 30.81 29.20 13.17
CA GLY A 122 30.77 29.06 11.71
C GLY A 122 30.94 27.61 11.21
N VAL A 123 30.60 26.61 12.05
CA VAL A 123 30.75 25.18 11.72
C VAL A 123 29.36 24.52 11.60
N ILE A 124 29.17 23.74 10.53
CA ILE A 124 28.04 22.82 10.39
C ILE A 124 28.55 21.38 10.36
N HIS A 125 27.95 20.53 11.18
CA HIS A 125 28.20 19.09 11.21
C HIS A 125 27.05 18.34 10.52
N PHE A 126 27.39 17.38 9.66
CA PHE A 126 26.45 16.45 9.06
C PHE A 126 26.73 15.04 9.57
N ILE A 127 25.75 14.42 10.23
CA ILE A 127 25.86 13.06 10.78
C ILE A 127 24.81 12.18 10.10
N GLY A 128 25.17 10.99 9.63
CA GLY A 128 24.20 10.11 9.00
C GLY A 128 24.81 8.94 8.23
N LEU A 129 23.94 8.06 7.74
CA LEU A 129 24.30 6.89 6.95
C LEU A 129 24.92 7.33 5.62
N PHE A 130 26.07 6.75 5.28
CA PHE A 130 26.94 7.23 4.21
C PHE A 130 26.95 6.23 3.04
N SER A 131 25.89 6.24 2.24
CA SER A 131 25.72 5.39 1.04
C SER A 131 24.63 5.95 0.12
N ASP A 132 24.38 5.27 -1.00
CA ASP A 132 23.23 5.48 -1.90
C ASP A 132 22.09 4.47 -1.66
N GLY A 133 22.07 3.80 -0.50
CA GLY A 133 21.11 2.73 -0.20
C GLY A 133 19.64 3.15 -0.15
N ASN A 134 19.33 4.44 -0.03
CA ASN A 134 17.96 5.01 -0.05
C ASN A 134 16.98 4.51 1.03
N VAL A 135 17.45 3.75 2.03
CA VAL A 135 16.61 3.29 3.15
C VAL A 135 16.58 4.32 4.29
N HIS A 136 17.73 4.85 4.68
CA HIS A 136 17.83 5.84 5.77
C HIS A 136 18.29 7.21 5.31
N SER A 137 19.12 7.28 4.28
CA SER A 137 19.73 8.51 3.76
C SER A 137 20.06 8.31 2.27
N HIS A 138 20.63 9.34 1.65
CA HIS A 138 21.27 9.24 0.34
C HIS A 138 22.47 10.20 0.28
N ILE A 139 23.60 9.74 -0.26
CA ILE A 139 24.84 10.52 -0.32
C ILE A 139 24.70 11.82 -1.12
N ASP A 140 23.84 11.85 -2.15
CA ASP A 140 23.62 13.08 -2.92
C ASP A 140 22.84 14.16 -2.15
N HIS A 141 22.00 13.76 -1.17
CA HIS A 141 21.39 14.74 -0.26
C HIS A 141 22.46 15.41 0.60
N LEU A 142 23.43 14.64 1.10
CA LEU A 142 24.57 15.16 1.83
C LEU A 142 25.40 16.11 0.95
N LYS A 143 25.72 15.73 -0.29
CA LYS A 143 26.44 16.62 -1.23
C LYS A 143 25.70 17.95 -1.42
N ALA A 144 24.37 17.92 -1.61
CA ALA A 144 23.56 19.13 -1.76
C ALA A 144 23.60 20.02 -0.50
N LEU A 145 23.53 19.43 0.70
CA LEU A 145 23.67 20.16 1.97
C LEU A 145 25.04 20.84 2.11
N VAL A 146 26.13 20.16 1.73
CA VAL A 146 27.50 20.71 1.76
C VAL A 146 27.65 21.88 0.78
N VAL A 147 27.19 21.71 -0.47
CA VAL A 147 27.22 22.76 -1.50
C VAL A 147 26.42 23.97 -1.01
N ARG A 148 25.22 23.75 -0.48
CA ARG A 148 24.37 24.84 -0.01
C ARG A 148 24.98 25.59 1.18
N ALA A 149 25.59 24.89 2.13
CA ALA A 149 26.30 25.52 3.24
C ALA A 149 27.42 26.45 2.74
N LYS A 150 28.19 26.01 1.74
CA LYS A 150 29.22 26.84 1.09
C LYS A 150 28.62 28.07 0.42
N GLU A 151 27.57 27.91 -0.39
CA GLU A 151 26.87 29.00 -1.07
C GLU A 151 26.35 30.07 -0.09
N GLU A 152 25.88 29.64 1.08
CA GLU A 152 25.40 30.53 2.12
C GLU A 152 26.51 31.08 3.03
N GLY A 153 27.79 30.82 2.72
CA GLY A 153 28.94 31.44 3.38
C GLY A 153 29.31 30.81 4.73
N ILE A 154 28.94 29.56 4.96
CA ILE A 154 29.52 28.76 6.05
C ILE A 154 30.95 28.42 5.68
N ARG A 155 31.90 28.64 6.59
CA ARG A 155 33.34 28.45 6.32
C ARG A 155 33.82 27.03 6.61
N THR A 156 33.14 26.30 7.48
CA THR A 156 33.61 25.00 7.96
C THR A 156 32.49 23.98 7.98
N VAL A 157 32.72 22.83 7.34
CA VAL A 157 31.79 21.69 7.33
C VAL A 157 32.51 20.42 7.79
N ARG A 158 31.83 19.63 8.61
CA ARG A 158 32.35 18.36 9.16
C ARG A 158 31.34 17.24 8.94
N ILE A 159 31.80 16.14 8.35
CA ILE A 159 30.96 14.98 8.06
C ILE A 159 31.31 13.85 9.04
N HIS A 160 30.30 13.24 9.62
CA HIS A 160 30.42 12.07 10.49
C HIS A 160 29.77 10.88 9.77
N ALA A 161 30.61 10.06 9.12
CA ALA A 161 30.17 9.04 8.18
C ALA A 161 29.82 7.74 8.89
N LEU A 162 28.54 7.39 8.93
CA LEU A 162 28.08 6.09 9.42
C LEU A 162 28.12 5.11 8.24
N LEU A 163 29.05 4.17 8.25
CA LEU A 163 29.29 3.25 7.13
C LEU A 163 28.17 2.21 7.04
N ASP A 164 27.73 1.92 5.81
CA ASP A 164 26.49 1.17 5.58
C ASP A 164 26.67 -0.36 5.56
N GLY A 165 27.11 -0.94 4.44
CA GLY A 165 27.32 -2.39 4.30
C GLY A 165 26.10 -3.28 4.55
N ARG A 166 24.90 -2.69 4.62
CA ARG A 166 23.65 -3.40 4.90
C ARG A 166 22.58 -3.11 3.86
N ASP A 167 22.38 -1.84 3.53
CA ASP A 167 21.45 -1.44 2.47
C ASP A 167 22.15 -1.41 1.09
N VAL A 168 23.48 -1.58 1.09
CA VAL A 168 24.40 -1.67 -0.06
C VAL A 168 25.37 -2.84 0.18
N PRO A 169 26.21 -3.28 -0.80
CA PRO A 169 27.11 -4.41 -0.61
C PRO A 169 27.99 -4.29 0.64
N GLU A 170 28.25 -5.42 1.30
CA GLU A 170 28.83 -5.51 2.64
C GLU A 170 30.23 -4.86 2.80
N THR A 171 30.99 -4.72 1.73
CA THR A 171 32.32 -4.09 1.69
C THR A 171 32.44 -3.07 0.55
N SER A 172 31.59 -2.05 0.55
CA SER A 172 31.50 -1.01 -0.49
C SER A 172 31.85 0.40 -0.01
N ALA A 173 32.18 0.60 1.27
CA ALA A 173 32.42 1.92 1.85
C ALA A 173 33.43 2.79 1.09
N LEU A 174 34.49 2.19 0.53
CA LEU A 174 35.49 2.91 -0.27
C LEU A 174 34.94 3.43 -1.59
N ASP A 175 33.97 2.74 -2.19
CA ASP A 175 33.31 3.15 -3.44
C ASP A 175 32.53 4.47 -3.24
N TYR A 176 32.14 4.78 -2.00
CA TYR A 176 31.49 6.05 -1.64
C TYR A 176 32.47 7.08 -1.09
N VAL A 177 33.40 6.66 -0.22
CA VAL A 177 34.30 7.58 0.48
C VAL A 177 35.30 8.23 -0.47
N GLU A 178 35.93 7.47 -1.37
CA GLU A 178 36.96 8.03 -2.25
C GLU A 178 36.38 9.08 -3.21
N PRO A 179 35.25 8.85 -3.91
CA PRO A 179 34.63 9.89 -4.72
C PRO A 179 34.11 11.08 -3.91
N PHE A 180 33.67 10.86 -2.66
CA PHE A 180 33.18 11.94 -1.82
C PHE A 180 34.32 12.82 -1.29
N GLU A 181 35.46 12.26 -0.89
CA GLU A 181 36.66 13.04 -0.54
C GLU A 181 37.18 13.85 -1.73
N PHE A 182 37.11 13.29 -2.95
CA PHE A 182 37.40 14.03 -4.17
C PHE A 182 36.42 15.21 -4.37
N PHE A 183 35.11 14.97 -4.17
CA PHE A 183 34.10 16.01 -4.21
C PHE A 183 34.35 17.12 -3.18
N LEU A 184 34.69 16.79 -1.94
CA LEU A 184 35.04 17.78 -0.91
C LEU A 184 36.26 18.60 -1.32
N SER A 185 37.31 17.93 -1.81
CA SER A 185 38.54 18.59 -2.29
C SER A 185 38.27 19.54 -3.46
N ALA A 186 37.34 19.20 -4.36
CA ALA A 186 36.94 20.09 -5.44
C ALA A 186 36.14 21.32 -4.96
N LEU A 187 35.54 21.25 -3.77
CA LEU A 187 34.90 22.40 -3.11
C LEU A 187 35.87 23.20 -2.25
N ASP A 188 37.05 22.68 -1.91
CA ASP A 188 38.02 23.33 -1.05
C ASP A 188 38.60 24.59 -1.72
N ASN A 189 38.68 25.69 -0.96
CA ASN A 189 39.37 26.92 -1.34
C ASN A 189 39.70 27.74 -0.08
N ASP A 190 40.45 28.84 -0.22
CA ASP A 190 40.95 29.68 0.89
C ASP A 190 39.86 30.16 1.90
N GLY A 191 38.56 30.03 1.57
CA GLY A 191 37.44 30.41 2.43
C GLY A 191 36.53 29.27 2.90
N PHE A 192 36.75 28.02 2.49
CA PHE A 192 35.84 26.91 2.79
C PHE A 192 36.56 25.58 3.08
N ASP A 193 36.44 25.10 4.31
CA ASP A 193 37.06 23.88 4.79
C ASP A 193 36.02 22.79 5.09
N ALA A 194 35.88 21.80 4.22
CA ALA A 194 34.95 20.68 4.37
C ALA A 194 35.68 19.33 4.42
N ARG A 195 35.48 18.56 5.51
CA ARG A 195 36.18 17.28 5.73
C ARG A 195 35.29 16.23 6.39
N ILE A 196 35.58 14.96 6.13
CA ILE A 196 35.12 13.88 7.01
C ILE A 196 35.90 13.97 8.33
N ALA A 197 35.19 14.01 9.45
CA ALA A 197 35.75 14.24 10.79
C ALA A 197 35.83 12.97 11.63
N SER A 198 34.89 12.04 11.43
CA SER A 198 34.84 10.76 12.13
C SER A 198 33.87 9.81 11.42
N GLY A 199 33.83 8.56 11.88
CA GLY A 199 32.88 7.59 11.36
C GLY A 199 33.01 6.24 12.05
N GLY A 200 32.30 5.26 11.50
CA GLY A 200 32.28 3.89 11.96
C GLY A 200 31.07 3.15 11.39
N GLY A 201 31.05 1.83 11.53
CA GLY A 201 29.95 1.02 11.04
C GLY A 201 28.63 1.34 11.75
N ARG A 202 27.53 1.40 10.99
CA ARG A 202 26.18 1.71 11.49
C ARG A 202 25.64 0.76 12.57
N GLN A 203 26.21 -0.44 12.75
CA GLN A 203 25.88 -1.38 13.83
C GLN A 203 26.92 -1.38 14.96
N ASN A 204 28.01 -0.62 14.82
CA ASN A 204 29.01 -0.42 15.87
C ASN A 204 28.79 0.90 16.62
N ILE A 205 28.26 1.92 15.94
CA ILE A 205 28.00 3.25 16.52
C ILE A 205 26.68 3.88 16.04
N THR A 206 26.12 4.74 16.90
CA THR A 206 25.08 5.76 16.60
C THR A 206 23.69 5.23 16.22
N MET A 207 23.58 4.37 15.21
CA MET A 207 22.33 3.96 14.58
C MET A 207 21.66 2.76 15.27
N ASP A 208 21.58 2.78 16.60
CA ASP A 208 20.72 1.86 17.34
C ASP A 208 19.24 2.21 17.15
N ARG A 209 18.33 1.31 17.54
CA ARG A 209 16.89 1.54 17.51
C ARG A 209 16.18 0.82 18.64
N TYR A 210 15.03 1.39 19.02
CA TYR A 210 14.12 0.83 20.01
C TYR A 210 14.73 0.67 21.40
N GLU A 211 15.67 1.56 21.75
CA GLU A 211 16.41 1.58 23.01
C GLU A 211 17.14 0.25 23.30
N ALA A 212 17.52 -0.49 22.26
CA ALA A 212 18.06 -1.84 22.38
C ALA A 212 19.50 -1.86 22.94
N ASN A 213 20.28 -0.82 22.66
CA ASN A 213 21.70 -0.73 22.93
C ASN A 213 22.22 0.72 22.98
N TRP A 214 21.91 1.42 24.08
CA TRP A 214 22.43 2.76 24.35
C TRP A 214 23.96 2.86 24.39
N ALA A 215 24.69 1.77 24.65
CA ALA A 215 26.16 1.77 24.59
C ALA A 215 26.69 1.99 23.16
N MET A 216 25.92 1.61 22.14
CA MET A 216 26.22 1.93 20.73
C MET A 216 26.10 3.43 20.47
N VAL A 217 25.08 4.07 21.05
CA VAL A 217 24.84 5.51 20.91
C VAL A 217 25.87 6.31 21.69
N ASP A 218 26.24 5.90 22.91
CA ASP A 218 27.34 6.47 23.69
C ASP A 218 28.66 6.42 22.92
N LYS A 219 29.01 5.25 22.35
CA LYS A 219 30.20 5.11 21.52
C LYS A 219 30.20 6.08 20.34
N GLY A 220 29.06 6.22 19.65
CA GLY A 220 28.88 7.21 18.59
C GLY A 220 29.03 8.65 19.08
N TRP A 221 28.43 8.99 20.22
CA TRP A 221 28.54 10.29 20.86
C TRP A 221 29.99 10.65 21.18
N ARG A 222 30.73 9.74 21.83
CA ARG A 222 32.16 9.90 22.14
C ARG A 222 33.00 10.12 20.89
N THR A 223 32.75 9.35 19.84
CA THR A 223 33.48 9.47 18.58
C THR A 223 33.18 10.78 17.85
N HIS A 224 31.91 11.17 17.74
CA HIS A 224 31.50 12.33 16.95
C HIS A 224 31.63 13.66 17.71
N VAL A 225 31.16 13.71 18.96
CA VAL A 225 31.09 14.93 19.77
C VAL A 225 32.41 15.17 20.51
N LEU A 226 33.00 14.14 21.10
CA LEU A 226 34.22 14.27 21.92
C LEU A 226 35.50 14.03 21.11
N GLY A 227 35.41 13.44 19.93
CA GLY A 227 36.59 13.09 19.10
C GLY A 227 37.44 11.98 19.72
N GLU A 228 36.81 11.08 20.48
CA GLU A 228 37.45 9.93 21.11
C GLU A 228 37.45 8.72 20.16
N GLY A 229 38.64 8.20 19.85
CA GLY A 229 38.81 7.02 19.00
C GLY A 229 40.20 6.91 18.37
N ASN A 230 40.40 5.85 17.59
CA ASN A 230 41.61 5.68 16.78
C ASN A 230 41.70 6.82 15.76
N ARG A 231 42.88 7.42 15.64
CA ARG A 231 43.11 8.60 14.81
C ARG A 231 43.76 8.24 13.49
N PHE A 232 43.26 8.82 12.41
CA PHE A 232 43.73 8.62 11.05
C PHE A 232 43.82 9.95 10.30
N PRO A 233 44.65 10.05 9.23
CA PRO A 233 44.78 11.27 8.44
C PRO A 233 43.54 11.56 7.57
N ASP A 234 42.84 10.53 7.10
CA ASP A 234 41.67 10.61 6.23
C ASP A 234 40.78 9.35 6.37
N CYS A 235 39.57 9.40 5.81
CA CYS A 235 38.56 8.36 5.99
C CYS A 235 38.92 7.08 5.22
N ALA A 236 39.42 7.20 3.99
CA ALA A 236 39.82 6.05 3.18
C ALA A 236 40.94 5.24 3.87
N THR A 237 41.93 5.93 4.45
CA THR A 237 43.01 5.33 5.24
C THR A 237 42.48 4.67 6.50
N ALA A 238 41.53 5.31 7.20
CA ALA A 238 40.90 4.71 8.38
C ALA A 238 40.21 3.37 8.04
N ILE A 239 39.43 3.33 6.96
CA ILE A 239 38.72 2.13 6.53
C ILE A 239 39.71 1.02 6.15
N LYS A 240 40.75 1.34 5.37
CA LYS A 240 41.78 0.37 4.94
C LYS A 240 42.50 -0.22 6.16
N ALA A 241 42.99 0.63 7.06
CA ALA A 241 43.73 0.21 8.25
C ALA A 241 42.87 -0.57 9.26
N LEU A 242 41.61 -0.18 9.45
CA LEU A 242 40.69 -0.91 10.33
C LEU A 242 40.34 -2.29 9.76
N ARG A 243 40.18 -2.42 8.45
CA ARG A 243 39.91 -3.71 7.81
C ARG A 243 41.12 -4.65 7.86
N GLU A 244 42.34 -4.11 7.76
CA GLU A 244 43.58 -4.87 7.97
C GLU A 244 43.71 -5.34 9.43
N LYS A 245 43.42 -4.45 10.39
CA LYS A 245 43.47 -4.78 11.82
C LYS A 245 42.36 -5.74 12.27
N HIS A 246 41.23 -5.73 11.57
CA HIS A 246 40.06 -6.57 11.85
C HIS A 246 39.62 -7.35 10.60
N PRO A 247 40.40 -8.36 10.15
CA PRO A 247 40.10 -9.11 8.94
C PRO A 247 38.71 -9.73 8.96
N GLY A 248 38.00 -9.66 7.82
CA GLY A 248 36.64 -10.17 7.68
C GLY A 248 35.53 -9.25 8.22
N THR A 249 35.87 -8.09 8.76
CA THR A 249 34.88 -7.09 9.18
C THR A 249 34.26 -6.40 7.96
N ILE A 250 32.93 -6.41 7.90
CA ILE A 250 32.11 -5.71 6.91
C ILE A 250 31.83 -4.27 7.37
N ASP A 251 31.36 -3.42 6.46
CA ASP A 251 31.30 -1.96 6.71
C ASP A 251 30.41 -1.60 7.89
N GLN A 252 29.28 -2.30 8.05
CA GLN A 252 28.31 -2.05 9.12
C GLN A 252 28.90 -2.28 10.52
N ASP A 253 29.96 -3.09 10.63
CA ASP A 253 30.57 -3.53 11.88
C ASP A 253 31.94 -2.88 12.14
N LEU A 254 32.45 -2.05 11.20
CA LEU A 254 33.76 -1.42 11.35
C LEU A 254 33.83 -0.58 12.65
N PRO A 255 34.95 -0.68 13.41
CA PRO A 255 35.12 0.11 14.63
C PRO A 255 35.08 1.62 14.37
N PRO A 256 34.80 2.43 15.41
CA PRO A 256 34.84 3.88 15.27
C PRO A 256 36.24 4.40 14.95
N PHE A 257 36.29 5.49 14.19
CA PHE A 257 37.50 6.23 13.87
C PHE A 257 37.27 7.74 13.91
N VAL A 258 38.36 8.47 14.14
CA VAL A 258 38.41 9.94 14.17
C VAL A 258 39.48 10.41 13.19
N ILE A 259 39.16 11.43 12.40
CA ILE A 259 40.13 12.08 11.53
C ILE A 259 40.86 13.16 12.30
N ALA A 260 42.19 13.17 12.23
CA ALA A 260 43.03 14.10 12.98
C ALA A 260 44.08 14.75 12.08
N ALA A 261 44.30 16.04 12.30
CA ALA A 261 45.38 16.83 11.72
C ALA A 261 46.13 17.53 12.86
N ASP A 262 47.46 17.65 12.74
CA ASP A 262 48.31 18.29 13.76
C ASP A 262 48.08 17.76 15.18
N GLY A 263 47.85 16.45 15.29
CA GLY A 263 47.63 15.76 16.57
C GLY A 263 46.27 16.05 17.22
N LYS A 264 45.33 16.71 16.54
CA LYS A 264 43.99 17.04 17.06
C LYS A 264 42.88 16.51 16.15
N PRO A 265 41.75 16.04 16.71
CA PRO A 265 40.55 15.74 15.92
C PRO A 265 40.13 16.96 15.08
N VAL A 266 39.81 16.75 13.81
CA VAL A 266 39.53 17.87 12.89
C VAL A 266 38.12 18.47 13.08
N GLY A 267 37.21 17.77 13.75
CA GLY A 267 35.80 18.18 13.85
C GLY A 267 35.04 17.60 15.03
N THR A 268 35.48 17.88 16.26
CA THR A 268 34.63 17.73 17.45
C THR A 268 33.44 18.68 17.38
N VAL A 269 32.30 18.28 17.95
CA VAL A 269 31.11 19.14 18.05
C VAL A 269 31.23 19.98 19.32
N GLU A 270 31.13 21.29 19.18
CA GLU A 270 31.34 22.28 20.25
C GLU A 270 30.15 23.25 20.40
N ASP A 271 30.17 24.03 21.47
CA ASP A 271 29.19 25.11 21.69
C ASP A 271 29.21 26.10 20.51
N GLY A 272 28.02 26.44 20.01
CA GLY A 272 27.85 27.38 18.89
C GLY A 272 27.96 26.74 17.50
N ASP A 273 28.15 25.43 17.41
CA ASP A 273 28.06 24.73 16.12
C ASP A 273 26.59 24.44 15.75
N ALA A 274 26.34 24.10 14.49
CA ALA A 274 25.07 23.49 14.07
C ALA A 274 25.27 22.03 13.67
N VAL A 275 24.26 21.20 13.91
CA VAL A 275 24.30 19.76 13.62
C VAL A 275 23.03 19.38 12.86
N VAL A 276 23.21 18.72 11.73
CA VAL A 276 22.12 18.12 10.96
C VAL A 276 22.32 16.61 10.92
N PHE A 277 21.36 15.86 11.47
CA PHE A 277 21.27 14.43 11.22
C PHE A 277 20.54 14.19 9.91
N PHE A 278 21.24 13.80 8.86
CA PHE A 278 20.70 13.83 7.49
C PHE A 278 19.95 12.56 7.07
N ASN A 279 19.78 11.59 7.99
CA ASN A 279 18.87 10.48 7.74
C ASN A 279 17.42 11.00 7.71
N PHE A 280 16.63 10.56 6.74
CA PHE A 280 15.19 10.84 6.65
C PHE A 280 14.33 9.79 7.37
N ARG A 281 14.85 8.59 7.61
CA ARG A 281 14.12 7.52 8.30
C ARG A 281 14.37 7.56 9.81
N GLY A 282 13.28 7.59 10.59
CA GLY A 282 13.31 7.90 12.03
C GLY A 282 13.75 6.80 12.99
N ASP A 283 13.51 5.51 12.69
CA ASP A 283 13.69 4.41 13.68
C ASP A 283 15.10 4.35 14.29
N ARG A 284 16.14 4.65 13.49
CA ARG A 284 17.56 4.70 13.93
C ARG A 284 18.09 6.12 14.17
N ALA A 285 17.22 7.11 14.18
CA ALA A 285 17.56 8.53 14.30
C ALA A 285 17.12 9.14 15.64
N ILE A 286 16.10 8.56 16.27
CA ILE A 286 15.50 9.07 17.51
C ILE A 286 16.51 9.13 18.65
N GLU A 287 17.28 8.06 18.89
CA GLU A 287 18.14 7.95 20.08
C GLU A 287 19.28 8.96 20.09
N ILE A 288 19.98 9.13 18.96
CA ILE A 288 21.01 10.17 18.83
C ILE A 288 20.39 11.57 18.87
N SER A 289 19.19 11.78 18.31
CA SER A 289 18.48 13.05 18.39
C SER A 289 18.16 13.43 19.84
N ARG A 290 17.73 12.46 20.66
CA ARG A 290 17.49 12.65 22.09
C ARG A 290 18.76 13.03 22.84
N ALA A 291 19.89 12.40 22.55
CA ALA A 291 21.17 12.76 23.17
C ALA A 291 21.54 14.25 22.93
N PHE A 292 21.18 14.79 21.75
CA PHE A 292 21.37 16.22 21.42
C PHE A 292 20.31 17.14 22.04
N GLU A 293 19.03 16.79 22.05
CA GLU A 293 17.95 17.74 22.40
C GLU A 293 17.41 17.63 23.83
N GLU A 294 17.57 16.47 24.49
CA GLU A 294 16.94 16.19 25.77
C GLU A 294 17.79 16.75 26.94
N ALA A 295 17.23 17.71 27.68
CA ALA A 295 17.94 18.32 28.81
C ALA A 295 18.16 17.31 29.95
N GLY A 296 17.13 16.52 30.28
CA GLY A 296 17.15 15.49 31.32
C GLY A 296 17.66 14.13 30.87
N PHE A 297 18.46 14.06 29.79
CA PHE A 297 18.96 12.80 29.23
C PHE A 297 19.74 11.98 30.27
N ASP A 298 19.35 10.72 30.48
CA ASP A 298 19.85 9.83 31.53
C ASP A 298 20.42 8.50 31.02
N LYS A 299 20.49 8.29 29.70
CA LYS A 299 20.82 6.99 29.11
C LYS A 299 22.31 6.67 29.07
N PHE A 300 23.16 7.69 29.08
CA PHE A 300 24.61 7.60 29.29
C PHE A 300 25.18 8.97 29.71
N ASP A 301 26.39 8.99 30.27
CA ASP A 301 27.10 10.24 30.58
C ASP A 301 27.64 10.86 29.29
N ARG A 302 27.02 11.99 28.88
CA ARG A 302 27.43 12.73 27.69
C ARG A 302 28.84 13.32 27.81
N VAL A 303 29.38 13.47 29.02
CA VAL A 303 30.64 14.17 29.36
C VAL A 303 30.60 15.66 29.03
N ARG A 304 30.29 16.01 27.77
CA ARG A 304 30.02 17.34 27.27
C ARG A 304 28.73 17.32 26.45
N TRP A 305 27.80 18.22 26.77
CA TRP A 305 26.58 18.44 26.00
C TRP A 305 26.65 19.82 25.33
N PRO A 306 27.12 19.88 24.06
CA PRO A 306 27.34 21.15 23.40
C PRO A 306 26.03 21.85 23.05
N LYS A 307 25.98 23.17 23.22
CA LYS A 307 24.88 24.04 22.85
C LYS A 307 24.89 24.27 21.34
N VAL A 308 24.29 23.33 20.62
CA VAL A 308 24.21 23.35 19.16
C VAL A 308 22.83 23.76 18.66
N THR A 309 22.78 24.25 17.43
CA THR A 309 21.53 24.28 16.67
C THR A 309 21.34 22.93 15.99
N TYR A 310 20.48 22.07 16.53
CA TYR A 310 20.23 20.73 16.01
C TYR A 310 19.02 20.69 15.05
N ALA A 311 19.10 19.88 13.99
CA ALA A 311 17.97 19.51 13.14
C ALA A 311 18.09 18.08 12.61
N GLY A 312 16.96 17.44 12.32
CA GLY A 312 16.89 16.24 11.50
C GLY A 312 16.57 16.57 10.03
N MET A 313 16.77 15.62 9.12
CA MET A 313 16.25 15.76 7.75
C MET A 313 14.72 15.80 7.74
N LEU A 314 14.10 14.89 8.49
CA LEU A 314 12.65 14.80 8.73
C LEU A 314 12.36 14.80 10.23
N GLN A 315 11.09 14.96 10.58
CA GLN A 315 10.62 14.61 11.92
C GLN A 315 10.58 13.08 12.05
N TYR A 316 11.25 12.55 13.06
CA TYR A 316 11.41 11.11 13.31
C TYR A 316 10.30 10.53 14.18
N ASP A 317 9.75 11.35 15.07
CA ASP A 317 8.59 11.02 15.90
C ASP A 317 7.67 12.24 15.97
N GLY A 318 6.46 12.12 15.41
CA GLY A 318 5.49 13.21 15.36
C GLY A 318 4.84 13.51 16.72
N ASP A 319 4.67 12.48 17.56
CA ASP A 319 4.00 12.58 18.85
C ASP A 319 4.94 13.19 19.89
N LEU A 320 6.17 12.68 19.96
CA LEU A 320 7.24 13.19 20.82
C LEU A 320 7.89 14.46 20.25
N LYS A 321 7.57 14.81 19.00
CA LYS A 321 8.14 15.94 18.25
C LYS A 321 9.67 15.88 18.20
N ILE A 322 10.20 14.72 17.84
CA ILE A 322 11.65 14.47 17.75
C ILE A 322 12.06 14.41 16.27
N PRO A 323 13.08 15.18 15.84
CA PRO A 323 13.59 16.35 16.51
C PRO A 323 12.58 17.50 16.47
N LYS A 324 12.80 18.51 17.32
CA LYS A 324 11.96 19.72 17.33
C LYS A 324 12.08 20.51 16.04
N ARG A 325 13.24 20.43 15.38
CA ARG A 325 13.55 21.09 14.12
C ARG A 325 13.90 20.05 13.05
N PHE A 326 13.30 20.17 11.88
CA PHE A 326 13.56 19.27 10.75
C PHE A 326 13.55 20.04 9.43
N LEU A 327 14.40 19.63 8.49
CA LEU A 327 14.68 20.41 7.27
C LEU A 327 13.57 20.30 6.20
N VAL A 328 12.99 19.11 6.04
CA VAL A 328 11.97 18.85 5.03
C VAL A 328 10.60 18.71 5.71
N ASP A 329 9.75 19.71 5.53
CA ASP A 329 8.38 19.70 6.04
C ASP A 329 7.58 18.52 5.51
N PRO A 330 6.64 17.93 6.30
CA PRO A 330 5.61 17.01 5.79
C PRO A 330 5.10 17.50 4.44
N PRO A 331 4.86 16.61 3.44
CA PRO A 331 4.42 17.08 2.15
C PRO A 331 3.17 17.92 2.39
N ALA A 332 3.14 19.13 1.82
CA ALA A 332 1.94 19.96 1.86
C ALA A 332 0.91 19.30 0.94
N ILE A 333 0.27 18.25 1.44
CA ILE A 333 -0.77 17.52 0.73
C ILE A 333 -1.97 18.46 0.70
N ARG A 334 -2.26 18.96 -0.50
CA ARG A 334 -3.35 19.89 -0.77
C ARG A 334 -4.43 19.20 -1.59
N ASP A 335 -5.60 19.81 -1.56
CA ASP A 335 -6.76 19.37 -2.31
C ASP A 335 -7.12 17.91 -1.96
N THR A 336 -7.01 17.57 -0.67
CA THR A 336 -7.48 16.28 -0.15
C THR A 336 -8.99 16.17 -0.27
N THR A 337 -9.52 14.96 -0.19
CA THR A 337 -10.97 14.70 -0.14
C THR A 337 -11.64 15.51 0.97
N GLY A 338 -11.04 15.53 2.16
CA GLY A 338 -11.51 16.33 3.30
C GLY A 338 -11.63 17.81 2.96
N GLU A 339 -10.57 18.40 2.41
CA GLU A 339 -10.51 19.81 2.01
C GLU A 339 -11.52 20.13 0.89
N TRP A 340 -11.57 19.29 -0.15
CA TRP A 340 -12.37 19.51 -1.34
C TRP A 340 -13.88 19.42 -1.06
N PHE A 341 -14.29 18.46 -0.24
CA PHE A 341 -15.67 18.27 0.17
C PHE A 341 -16.12 19.39 1.14
N ALA A 342 -15.27 19.79 2.08
CA ALA A 342 -15.54 20.90 3.00
C ALA A 342 -15.76 22.24 2.26
N ARG A 343 -14.88 22.59 1.31
CA ARG A 343 -15.03 23.79 0.44
C ARG A 343 -16.34 23.81 -0.34
N SER A 344 -17.02 22.67 -0.44
CA SER A 344 -18.25 22.47 -1.19
C SER A 344 -19.48 22.32 -0.30
N GLY A 345 -19.32 22.51 1.02
CA GLY A 345 -20.39 22.40 2.02
C GLY A 345 -20.83 20.96 2.30
N ILE A 346 -20.07 19.96 1.86
CA ILE A 346 -20.38 18.55 2.09
C ILE A 346 -19.94 18.18 3.51
N LYS A 347 -20.92 17.86 4.37
CA LYS A 347 -20.66 17.41 5.74
C LYS A 347 -20.11 15.98 5.78
N GLN A 348 -19.13 15.76 6.65
CA GLN A 348 -18.32 14.55 6.70
C GLN A 348 -18.21 14.02 8.13
N PHE A 349 -18.12 12.70 8.29
CA PHE A 349 -17.87 12.06 9.58
C PHE A 349 -16.68 11.11 9.50
N ALA A 350 -15.78 11.15 10.50
CA ALA A 350 -14.64 10.27 10.61
C ALA A 350 -14.60 9.60 11.99
N CYS A 351 -14.43 8.27 12.04
CA CYS A 351 -14.37 7.55 13.30
C CYS A 351 -13.37 6.39 13.26
N SER A 352 -12.57 6.27 14.31
CA SER A 352 -11.79 5.07 14.61
C SER A 352 -11.43 5.06 16.09
N GLU A 353 -10.74 4.01 16.52
CA GLU A 353 -10.15 3.95 17.84
C GLU A 353 -8.79 4.67 17.91
N THR A 354 -8.31 4.97 19.11
CA THR A 354 -7.07 5.75 19.36
C THR A 354 -5.91 5.35 18.44
N GLN A 355 -5.65 4.04 18.26
CA GLN A 355 -4.56 3.54 17.42
C GLN A 355 -4.63 3.99 15.96
N LYS A 356 -5.84 4.16 15.40
CA LYS A 356 -6.05 4.54 14.00
C LYS A 356 -6.85 5.83 13.82
N PHE A 357 -7.08 6.58 14.89
CA PHE A 357 -7.80 7.85 14.84
C PHE A 357 -7.03 8.90 14.03
N GLY A 358 -5.72 9.05 14.24
CA GLY A 358 -4.85 9.91 13.44
C GLY A 358 -4.83 9.52 11.95
N HIS A 359 -5.01 8.24 11.64
CA HIS A 359 -5.01 7.73 10.27
C HIS A 359 -6.24 8.16 9.48
N VAL A 360 -7.43 8.06 10.09
CA VAL A 360 -8.66 8.56 9.49
C VAL A 360 -8.85 10.08 9.63
N THR A 361 -7.94 10.80 10.28
CA THR A 361 -8.03 12.26 10.45
C THR A 361 -6.79 12.94 9.88
N TYR A 362 -5.72 13.04 10.65
CA TYR A 362 -4.45 13.68 10.31
C TYR A 362 -3.89 13.23 8.96
N PHE A 363 -3.64 11.93 8.76
CA PHE A 363 -3.07 11.40 7.50
C PHE A 363 -4.08 11.49 6.35
N TRP A 364 -5.34 11.10 6.57
CA TRP A 364 -6.40 11.28 5.55
C TRP A 364 -6.53 12.72 5.05
N ASN A 365 -6.33 13.70 5.93
CA ASN A 365 -6.37 15.12 5.61
C ASN A 365 -5.02 15.70 5.15
N GLY A 366 -4.05 14.84 4.84
CA GLY A 366 -2.78 15.26 4.27
C GLY A 366 -1.81 15.80 5.31
N ASN A 367 -1.64 15.06 6.41
CA ASN A 367 -0.81 15.41 7.56
C ASN A 367 -1.26 16.74 8.21
N ARG A 368 -2.57 16.95 8.38
CA ARG A 368 -3.15 18.15 9.01
C ARG A 368 -3.95 17.83 10.26
N SER A 369 -3.56 18.41 11.40
CA SER A 369 -4.16 18.16 12.72
C SER A 369 -5.49 18.91 12.98
N GLY A 370 -5.92 19.77 12.03
CA GLY A 370 -7.17 20.51 12.12
C GLY A 370 -8.31 19.89 11.32
N LYS A 371 -9.54 20.02 11.83
CA LYS A 371 -10.79 19.70 11.10
C LYS A 371 -10.99 20.71 9.97
N PHE A 372 -11.46 20.25 8.82
CA PHE A 372 -12.06 21.15 7.84
C PHE A 372 -13.52 21.50 8.21
N ASP A 373 -14.04 22.59 7.67
CA ASP A 373 -15.42 22.99 7.88
C ASP A 373 -16.40 21.88 7.49
N GLY A 374 -17.34 21.56 8.38
CA GLY A 374 -18.31 20.49 8.17
C GLY A 374 -17.79 19.07 8.45
N GLU A 375 -16.55 18.91 8.92
CA GLU A 375 -16.06 17.62 9.45
C GLU A 375 -16.43 17.43 10.92
N THR A 376 -16.90 16.24 11.25
CA THR A 376 -17.04 15.75 12.64
C THR A 376 -16.17 14.51 12.81
N TRP A 377 -15.35 14.51 13.85
CA TRP A 377 -14.49 13.37 14.19
C TRP A 377 -14.92 12.79 15.53
N GLN A 378 -14.92 11.47 15.62
CA GLN A 378 -15.19 10.74 16.86
C GLN A 378 -14.09 9.71 17.09
N GLU A 379 -13.32 9.92 18.16
CA GLU A 379 -12.36 8.94 18.66
C GLU A 379 -13.05 7.98 19.64
N VAL A 380 -12.78 6.69 19.50
CA VAL A 380 -13.11 5.68 20.50
C VAL A 380 -11.83 5.32 21.27
N PRO A 381 -11.75 5.50 22.59
CA PRO A 381 -10.54 5.15 23.33
C PRO A 381 -10.19 3.67 23.18
N SER A 382 -8.98 3.36 22.69
CA SER A 382 -8.47 1.98 22.62
C SER A 382 -8.22 1.42 24.03
N ASP A 383 -8.26 0.09 24.17
CA ASP A 383 -7.81 -0.57 25.40
C ASP A 383 -6.28 -0.45 25.53
N VAL A 384 -5.77 -0.23 26.75
CA VAL A 384 -4.32 -0.20 27.04
C VAL A 384 -3.87 -1.59 27.48
N VAL A 385 -3.86 -2.54 26.55
CA VAL A 385 -3.42 -3.93 26.75
C VAL A 385 -2.71 -4.45 25.50
N PRO A 386 -1.91 -5.53 25.59
CA PRO A 386 -1.49 -6.28 24.41
C PRO A 386 -2.72 -6.75 23.62
N PHE A 387 -2.81 -6.36 22.34
CA PHE A 387 -4.03 -6.51 21.55
C PHE A 387 -4.43 -7.97 21.30
N GLU A 388 -3.48 -8.90 21.34
CA GLU A 388 -3.77 -10.34 21.25
C GLU A 388 -4.62 -10.86 22.42
N GLN A 389 -4.65 -10.16 23.55
CA GLN A 389 -5.50 -10.51 24.69
C GLN A 389 -6.96 -10.05 24.50
N ARG A 390 -7.19 -9.05 23.64
CA ARG A 390 -8.51 -8.49 23.31
C ARG A 390 -8.61 -8.23 21.80
N PRO A 391 -8.56 -9.28 20.96
CA PRO A 391 -8.42 -9.13 19.51
C PRO A 391 -9.63 -8.46 18.83
N TRP A 392 -10.79 -8.41 19.50
CA TRP A 392 -11.95 -7.67 19.04
C TRP A 392 -11.82 -6.14 19.18
N MET A 393 -10.85 -5.66 19.98
CA MET A 393 -10.53 -4.25 20.22
C MET A 393 -11.80 -3.40 20.38
N LYS A 394 -11.94 -2.31 19.63
CA LYS A 394 -13.12 -1.42 19.66
C LYS A 394 -14.00 -1.51 18.42
N ALA A 395 -13.97 -2.64 17.70
CA ALA A 395 -14.74 -2.79 16.47
C ALA A 395 -16.25 -2.59 16.68
N ALA A 396 -16.80 -3.04 17.81
CA ALA A 396 -18.22 -2.87 18.13
C ALA A 396 -18.58 -1.40 18.39
N GLU A 397 -17.77 -0.69 19.16
CA GLU A 397 -17.99 0.71 19.54
C GLU A 397 -17.80 1.66 18.35
N ILE A 398 -16.82 1.41 17.49
CA ILE A 398 -16.67 2.14 16.21
C ILE A 398 -17.90 1.92 15.33
N THR A 399 -18.40 0.68 15.26
CA THR A 399 -19.63 0.36 14.51
C THR A 399 -20.82 1.14 15.06
N ASP A 400 -20.99 1.19 16.38
CA ASP A 400 -22.09 1.90 17.03
C ASP A 400 -22.05 3.40 16.73
N ALA A 401 -20.86 4.01 16.81
CA ALA A 401 -20.64 5.41 16.44
C ALA A 401 -21.00 5.69 14.97
N MET A 402 -20.56 4.82 14.05
CA MET A 402 -20.87 4.94 12.63
C MET A 402 -22.36 4.78 12.34
N ILE A 403 -23.03 3.83 12.99
CA ILE A 403 -24.49 3.63 12.86
C ILE A 403 -25.26 4.86 13.39
N ALA A 404 -24.83 5.43 14.52
CA ALA A 404 -25.43 6.65 15.05
C ALA A 404 -25.27 7.84 14.09
N ALA A 405 -24.06 8.01 13.53
CA ALA A 405 -23.79 9.05 12.53
C ALA A 405 -24.63 8.88 11.26
N LEU A 406 -24.78 7.65 10.75
CA LEU A 406 -25.65 7.34 9.61
C LEU A 406 -27.12 7.68 9.89
N ARG A 407 -27.64 7.27 11.06
CA ARG A 407 -29.03 7.53 11.48
C ARG A 407 -29.34 9.01 11.67
N SER A 408 -28.33 9.82 11.98
CA SER A 408 -28.51 11.27 12.11
C SER A 408 -28.91 11.96 10.81
N GLY A 409 -28.57 11.37 9.65
CA GLY A 409 -28.80 11.95 8.33
C GLY A 409 -27.99 13.23 8.05
N GLN A 410 -27.03 13.60 8.90
CA GLN A 410 -26.30 14.87 8.81
C GLN A 410 -25.14 14.86 7.82
N TYR A 411 -24.61 13.68 7.49
CA TYR A 411 -23.36 13.52 6.74
C TYR A 411 -23.61 12.87 5.39
N ARG A 412 -22.97 13.40 4.34
CA ARG A 412 -23.03 12.83 2.98
C ARG A 412 -21.90 11.84 2.72
N THR A 413 -20.79 11.97 3.44
CA THR A 413 -19.67 11.03 3.38
C THR A 413 -19.21 10.68 4.78
N LEU A 414 -18.95 9.40 5.00
CA LEU A 414 -18.47 8.90 6.28
C LEU A 414 -17.26 7.99 6.05
N ARG A 415 -16.32 7.99 6.98
CA ARG A 415 -15.17 7.09 6.92
C ARG A 415 -14.86 6.49 8.29
N CYS A 416 -14.47 5.22 8.29
CA CYS A 416 -13.93 4.59 9.48
C CYS A 416 -12.79 3.63 9.18
N ASN A 417 -12.01 3.35 10.22
CA ASN A 417 -10.96 2.35 10.21
C ASN A 417 -11.20 1.35 11.36
N TYR A 418 -11.18 0.05 11.02
CA TYR A 418 -11.06 -1.04 11.99
C TYR A 418 -9.59 -1.47 12.09
N ALA A 419 -8.96 -1.17 13.23
CA ALA A 419 -7.54 -1.36 13.48
C ALA A 419 -7.12 -2.84 13.65
N ASN A 420 -8.10 -3.73 13.85
CA ASN A 420 -7.95 -5.09 14.35
C ASN A 420 -6.94 -5.94 13.57
N GLY A 421 -7.05 -5.99 12.23
CA GLY A 421 -6.21 -6.86 11.40
C GLY A 421 -4.72 -6.52 11.56
N ASP A 422 -4.41 -5.23 11.56
CA ASP A 422 -3.05 -4.73 11.69
C ASP A 422 -2.50 -4.82 13.12
N MET A 423 -3.20 -4.21 14.08
CA MET A 423 -2.70 -4.12 15.47
C MET A 423 -2.53 -5.49 16.11
N VAL A 424 -3.43 -6.43 15.80
CA VAL A 424 -3.30 -7.83 16.27
C VAL A 424 -2.33 -8.61 15.38
N GLY A 425 -2.24 -8.31 14.08
CA GLY A 425 -1.25 -8.89 13.17
C GLY A 425 0.19 -8.66 13.64
N HIS A 426 0.49 -7.45 14.11
CA HIS A 426 1.78 -7.09 14.68
C HIS A 426 2.22 -7.92 15.90
N THR A 427 1.28 -8.55 16.60
CA THR A 427 1.59 -9.43 17.74
C THR A 427 2.20 -10.76 17.29
N GLY A 428 2.03 -11.14 16.02
CA GLY A 428 2.42 -12.45 15.50
C GLY A 428 1.56 -13.61 16.00
N ASN A 429 0.53 -13.33 16.81
CA ASN A 429 -0.36 -14.36 17.33
C ASN A 429 -1.44 -14.71 16.30
N PHE A 430 -1.20 -15.79 15.56
CA PHE A 430 -2.09 -16.26 14.49
C PHE A 430 -3.56 -16.42 14.93
N ARG A 431 -3.82 -17.06 16.09
CA ARG A 431 -5.19 -17.29 16.56
C ARG A 431 -5.89 -15.99 16.94
N ALA A 432 -5.17 -15.08 17.61
CA ALA A 432 -5.72 -13.78 17.96
C ALA A 432 -6.02 -12.96 16.69
N ALA A 433 -5.11 -12.96 15.70
CA ALA A 433 -5.34 -12.30 14.43
C ALA A 433 -6.54 -12.89 13.68
N THR A 434 -6.74 -14.21 13.72
CA THR A 434 -7.95 -14.85 13.16
C THR A 434 -9.22 -14.32 13.83
N MET A 435 -9.25 -14.28 15.17
CA MET A 435 -10.39 -13.73 15.93
C MET A 435 -10.62 -12.24 15.65
N ALA A 436 -9.54 -11.49 15.40
CA ALA A 436 -9.60 -10.07 15.07
C ALA A 436 -10.38 -9.85 13.75
N ILE A 437 -10.10 -10.67 12.73
CA ILE A 437 -10.83 -10.64 11.45
C ILE A 437 -12.29 -11.06 11.62
N GLU A 438 -12.57 -12.07 12.45
CA GLU A 438 -13.96 -12.50 12.76
C GLU A 438 -14.76 -11.38 13.45
N ALA A 439 -14.13 -10.65 14.39
CA ALA A 439 -14.75 -9.50 15.04
C ALA A 439 -15.08 -8.38 14.04
N VAL A 440 -14.15 -8.08 13.11
CA VAL A 440 -14.41 -7.12 12.04
C VAL A 440 -15.52 -7.58 11.11
N ASP A 441 -15.61 -8.87 10.77
CA ASP A 441 -16.70 -9.39 9.91
C ASP A 441 -18.09 -9.16 10.53
N LEU A 442 -18.20 -9.40 11.85
CA LEU A 442 -19.44 -9.13 12.60
C LEU A 442 -19.79 -7.64 12.63
N ALA A 443 -18.80 -6.79 12.91
CA ALA A 443 -18.93 -5.33 12.87
C ALA A 443 -19.38 -4.83 11.49
N LEU A 444 -18.75 -5.33 10.43
CA LEU A 444 -19.06 -5.00 9.04
C LEU A 444 -20.49 -5.39 8.68
N GLY A 445 -20.95 -6.57 9.10
CA GLY A 445 -22.33 -7.02 8.86
C GLY A 445 -23.37 -6.06 9.45
N ARG A 446 -23.12 -5.55 10.66
CA ARG A 446 -23.98 -4.56 11.34
C ARG A 446 -23.95 -3.21 10.63
N LEU A 447 -22.76 -2.72 10.27
CA LEU A 447 -22.60 -1.43 9.61
C LEU A 447 -23.27 -1.40 8.23
N LEU A 448 -23.10 -2.44 7.41
CA LEU A 448 -23.68 -2.49 6.07
C LEU A 448 -25.21 -2.52 6.08
N ALA A 449 -25.82 -3.17 7.08
CA ALA A 449 -27.28 -3.12 7.27
C ALA A 449 -27.77 -1.69 7.55
N ALA A 450 -27.00 -0.89 8.31
CA ALA A 450 -27.32 0.52 8.53
C ALA A 450 -27.10 1.38 7.27
N VAL A 451 -26.10 1.06 6.45
CA VAL A 451 -25.88 1.71 5.14
C VAL A 451 -27.08 1.50 4.23
N ASP A 452 -27.61 0.27 4.13
CA ASP A 452 -28.83 -0.01 3.36
C ASP A 452 -30.03 0.78 3.89
N ALA A 453 -30.22 0.82 5.21
CA ALA A 453 -31.32 1.55 5.84
C ALA A 453 -31.25 3.06 5.58
N ALA A 454 -30.04 3.62 5.43
CA ALA A 454 -29.80 5.01 5.06
C ALA A 454 -29.93 5.29 3.55
N GLY A 455 -30.18 4.26 2.73
CA GLY A 455 -30.18 4.38 1.27
C GLY A 455 -28.81 4.71 0.68
N GLY A 456 -27.73 4.32 1.37
CA GLY A 456 -26.35 4.62 1.00
C GLY A 456 -25.65 3.53 0.21
N VAL A 457 -24.37 3.77 -0.05
CA VAL A 457 -23.42 2.80 -0.62
C VAL A 457 -22.15 2.78 0.24
N ALA A 458 -21.39 1.68 0.18
CA ALA A 458 -20.10 1.60 0.87
C ALA A 458 -18.96 1.14 -0.05
N LEU A 459 -17.77 1.67 0.20
CA LEU A 459 -16.49 1.18 -0.30
C LEU A 459 -15.78 0.47 0.85
N VAL A 460 -15.59 -0.84 0.73
CA VAL A 460 -14.84 -1.64 1.73
C VAL A 460 -13.46 -1.95 1.17
N THR A 461 -12.42 -1.58 1.89
CA THR A 461 -11.02 -1.68 1.45
C THR A 461 -10.06 -1.88 2.62
N ALA A 462 -8.76 -1.82 2.36
CA ALA A 462 -7.70 -1.73 3.35
C ALA A 462 -6.63 -0.74 2.86
N ASP A 463 -5.74 -0.34 3.75
CA ASP A 463 -4.61 0.56 3.50
C ASP A 463 -3.31 -0.19 3.18
N HIS A 464 -3.15 -1.42 3.68
CA HIS A 464 -2.09 -2.38 3.34
C HIS A 464 -2.45 -3.79 3.84
N GLY A 465 -1.54 -4.76 3.65
CA GLY A 465 -1.64 -6.09 4.24
C GLY A 465 -0.83 -6.25 5.53
N ASN A 466 -1.25 -7.18 6.40
CA ASN A 466 -0.59 -7.65 7.61
C ASN A 466 -1.11 -9.05 7.99
N ALA A 467 -2.38 -9.16 8.42
CA ALA A 467 -3.00 -10.42 8.90
C ALA A 467 -3.10 -11.52 7.84
N ASP A 468 -2.86 -11.18 6.57
CA ASP A 468 -2.76 -12.10 5.44
C ASP A 468 -1.49 -12.98 5.46
N GLU A 469 -0.43 -12.60 6.19
CA GLU A 469 0.78 -13.42 6.36
C GLU A 469 1.36 -13.33 7.78
N MET A 470 0.95 -14.25 8.65
CA MET A 470 1.36 -14.31 10.07
C MET A 470 2.59 -15.19 10.32
N PHE A 471 3.09 -15.92 9.33
CA PHE A 471 4.27 -16.78 9.45
C PHE A 471 5.36 -16.40 8.45
N GLU A 472 6.63 -16.53 8.86
CA GLU A 472 7.73 -16.50 7.91
C GLU A 472 7.70 -17.75 7.03
N ILE A 473 7.68 -17.57 5.71
CA ILE A 473 7.72 -18.66 4.74
C ILE A 473 9.14 -18.85 4.21
N ASP A 474 9.60 -20.09 4.12
CA ASP A 474 10.83 -20.45 3.43
C ASP A 474 10.64 -20.32 1.91
N LYS A 475 11.46 -19.49 1.26
CA LYS A 475 11.32 -19.18 -0.18
C LYS A 475 11.63 -20.38 -1.08
N LYS A 476 12.38 -21.39 -0.63
CA LYS A 476 12.74 -22.58 -1.41
C LYS A 476 11.66 -23.66 -1.29
N THR A 477 11.11 -23.86 -0.09
CA THR A 477 10.17 -24.96 0.18
C THR A 477 8.71 -24.54 0.16
N GLY A 478 8.43 -23.23 0.30
CA GLY A 478 7.07 -22.69 0.44
C GLY A 478 6.41 -23.02 1.78
N GLN A 479 7.14 -23.64 2.72
CA GLN A 479 6.62 -24.03 4.03
C GLN A 479 6.91 -22.96 5.09
N PRO A 480 6.09 -22.85 6.16
CA PRO A 480 6.41 -22.01 7.30
C PRO A 480 7.73 -22.44 7.95
N LYS A 481 8.56 -21.46 8.28
CA LYS A 481 9.74 -21.71 9.13
C LYS A 481 9.28 -22.05 10.53
N THR A 482 10.06 -22.89 11.21
CA THR A 482 9.81 -23.29 12.59
C THR A 482 10.90 -22.77 13.53
N ASN A 483 10.51 -22.47 14.76
CA ASN A 483 11.40 -22.27 15.90
C ASN A 483 11.96 -23.62 16.37
N LYS A 484 12.95 -23.59 17.27
CA LYS A 484 13.57 -24.80 17.84
C LYS A 484 12.58 -25.70 18.59
N ASP A 485 11.51 -25.11 19.12
CA ASP A 485 10.43 -25.81 19.83
C ASP A 485 9.36 -26.40 18.89
N GLY A 486 9.51 -26.23 17.57
CA GLY A 486 8.57 -26.70 16.56
C GLY A 486 7.40 -25.76 16.27
N SER A 487 7.24 -24.65 17.00
CA SER A 487 6.24 -23.62 16.68
C SER A 487 6.61 -22.88 15.38
N PHE A 488 5.62 -22.35 14.66
CA PHE A 488 5.91 -21.54 13.47
C PHE A 488 6.51 -20.19 13.86
N LYS A 489 7.51 -19.76 13.09
CA LYS A 489 8.14 -18.47 13.28
C LYS A 489 7.18 -17.38 12.81
N ALA A 490 6.72 -16.55 13.75
CA ALA A 490 5.78 -15.48 13.47
C ALA A 490 6.39 -14.42 12.54
N LYS A 491 5.55 -13.90 11.65
CA LYS A 491 5.79 -12.66 10.91
C LYS A 491 4.91 -11.59 11.53
N THR A 492 5.53 -10.49 11.94
CA THR A 492 4.89 -9.38 12.63
C THR A 492 4.88 -8.09 11.79
N ALA A 493 5.47 -8.12 10.60
CA ALA A 493 5.54 -6.97 9.70
C ALA A 493 4.43 -7.01 8.64
N HIS A 494 4.17 -5.87 8.02
CA HIS A 494 3.25 -5.76 6.89
C HIS A 494 3.67 -6.62 5.68
N THR A 495 2.80 -6.69 4.69
CA THR A 495 3.00 -7.49 3.48
C THR A 495 3.03 -6.63 2.22
N LEU A 496 3.51 -7.22 1.11
CA LEU A 496 3.44 -6.64 -0.23
C LEU A 496 2.13 -7.01 -0.95
N ASN A 497 1.18 -7.63 -0.25
CA ASN A 497 -0.04 -8.11 -0.89
C ASN A 497 -0.95 -6.92 -1.29
N PRO A 498 -1.62 -7.02 -2.46
CA PRO A 498 -2.62 -6.03 -2.83
C PRO A 498 -3.82 -6.11 -1.87
N VAL A 499 -4.61 -5.04 -1.81
CA VAL A 499 -5.81 -4.97 -0.94
C VAL A 499 -7.09 -4.98 -1.77
N PRO A 500 -8.25 -5.38 -1.22
CA PRO A 500 -9.50 -5.33 -1.96
C PRO A 500 -10.04 -3.90 -2.04
N LEU A 501 -10.81 -3.61 -3.08
CA LEU A 501 -11.82 -2.55 -3.07
C LEU A 501 -13.15 -3.17 -3.50
N ILE A 502 -14.12 -3.19 -2.60
CA ILE A 502 -15.45 -3.74 -2.82
C ILE A 502 -16.47 -2.60 -2.81
N LEU A 503 -17.33 -2.56 -3.83
CA LEU A 503 -18.45 -1.63 -3.89
C LEU A 503 -19.74 -2.32 -3.42
N TYR A 504 -20.19 -1.97 -2.22
CA TYR A 504 -21.49 -2.36 -1.68
C TYR A 504 -22.58 -1.40 -2.14
N ASP A 505 -23.46 -1.87 -3.02
CA ASP A 505 -24.57 -1.10 -3.57
C ASP A 505 -25.81 -1.98 -3.78
N ASN A 506 -26.85 -1.70 -3.00
CA ASN A 506 -28.19 -2.29 -3.15
C ASN A 506 -29.24 -1.27 -3.59
N VAL A 507 -28.87 0.00 -3.76
CA VAL A 507 -29.81 1.12 -3.89
C VAL A 507 -29.90 1.67 -5.31
N THR A 508 -28.91 1.39 -6.18
CA THR A 508 -28.93 1.85 -7.57
C THR A 508 -29.47 0.83 -8.58
N GLY A 509 -29.90 -0.35 -8.11
CA GLY A 509 -30.37 -1.42 -8.98
C GLY A 509 -29.26 -2.04 -9.85
N GLY A 510 -28.02 -2.04 -9.35
CA GLY A 510 -26.86 -2.62 -10.04
C GLY A 510 -26.35 -1.78 -11.23
N ARG A 511 -26.64 -0.48 -11.23
CA ARG A 511 -26.10 0.48 -12.21
C ARG A 511 -24.62 0.76 -11.99
N LEU A 512 -24.16 0.68 -10.74
CA LEU A 512 -22.76 0.92 -10.39
C LEU A 512 -21.93 -0.36 -10.48
N GLY A 513 -20.63 -0.20 -10.71
CA GLY A 513 -19.64 -1.27 -10.68
C GLY A 513 -18.23 -0.72 -10.59
N LEU A 514 -17.23 -1.61 -10.48
CA LEU A 514 -15.82 -1.25 -10.44
C LEU A 514 -15.06 -1.82 -11.64
N ARG A 515 -14.09 -1.07 -12.15
CA ARG A 515 -13.19 -1.49 -13.23
C ARG A 515 -11.77 -1.64 -12.70
N GLN A 516 -11.22 -2.85 -12.84
CA GLN A 516 -9.79 -3.07 -12.64
C GLN A 516 -9.01 -2.35 -13.74
N THR A 517 -8.00 -1.58 -13.35
CA THR A 517 -6.97 -1.04 -14.24
C THR A 517 -5.60 -1.60 -13.82
N GLU A 518 -4.61 -1.45 -14.69
CA GLU A 518 -3.22 -1.87 -14.39
C GLU A 518 -2.63 -1.05 -13.23
N THR A 519 -3.01 0.23 -13.14
CA THR A 519 -2.49 1.16 -12.14
C THR A 519 -3.35 1.30 -10.89
N ALA A 520 -4.46 0.55 -10.77
CA ALA A 520 -5.39 0.67 -9.66
C ALA A 520 -4.67 0.58 -8.30
N GLY A 521 -4.80 1.64 -7.50
CA GLY A 521 -4.17 1.81 -6.20
C GLY A 521 -5.09 2.58 -5.26
N LEU A 522 -4.59 2.83 -4.05
CA LEU A 522 -5.35 3.49 -2.97
C LEU A 522 -5.80 4.91 -3.34
N SER A 523 -4.98 5.64 -4.10
CA SER A 523 -5.27 6.99 -4.58
C SER A 523 -6.56 7.10 -5.40
N ASN A 524 -6.98 6.03 -6.09
CA ASN A 524 -8.20 6.06 -6.89
C ASN A 524 -9.49 6.15 -6.03
N ILE A 525 -9.41 5.92 -4.71
CA ILE A 525 -10.58 5.94 -3.82
C ILE A 525 -11.18 7.34 -3.69
N ALA A 526 -10.36 8.40 -3.72
CA ALA A 526 -10.83 9.78 -3.67
C ALA A 526 -11.79 10.11 -4.82
N ALA A 527 -11.37 9.86 -6.05
CA ALA A 527 -12.18 10.07 -7.25
C ALA A 527 -13.40 9.15 -7.30
N THR A 528 -13.26 7.90 -6.84
CA THR A 528 -14.37 6.95 -6.71
C THR A 528 -15.44 7.48 -5.75
N THR A 529 -15.03 8.03 -4.61
CA THR A 529 -15.93 8.64 -3.62
C THR A 529 -16.61 9.89 -4.18
N ALA A 530 -15.87 10.79 -4.84
CA ALA A 530 -16.46 11.98 -5.45
C ALA A 530 -17.52 11.64 -6.52
N ASN A 531 -17.23 10.67 -7.40
CA ASN A 531 -18.19 10.24 -8.40
C ASN A 531 -19.43 9.57 -7.79
N LEU A 532 -19.29 8.79 -6.71
CA LEU A 532 -20.43 8.24 -5.97
C LEU A 532 -21.29 9.35 -5.33
N LEU A 533 -20.67 10.44 -4.88
CA LEU A 533 -21.37 11.63 -4.38
C LEU A 533 -22.03 12.45 -5.51
N GLY A 534 -21.75 12.15 -6.78
CA GLY A 534 -22.29 12.85 -7.94
C GLY A 534 -21.47 14.04 -8.41
N PHE A 535 -20.19 14.10 -8.03
CA PHE A 535 -19.26 15.18 -8.39
C PHE A 535 -18.10 14.67 -9.24
N GLU A 536 -17.60 15.53 -10.12
CA GLU A 536 -16.32 15.30 -10.79
C GLU A 536 -15.19 15.31 -9.75
N LYS A 537 -14.15 14.51 -10.00
CA LYS A 537 -12.95 14.50 -9.17
C LYS A 537 -12.18 15.82 -9.28
N HIS A 538 -11.30 16.10 -8.32
CA HIS A 538 -10.30 17.15 -8.50
C HIS A 538 -9.35 16.80 -9.67
N PRO A 539 -8.88 17.77 -10.47
CA PRO A 539 -8.02 17.49 -11.62
C PRO A 539 -6.71 16.77 -11.29
N SER A 540 -6.15 17.00 -10.10
CA SER A 540 -4.90 16.34 -9.64
C SER A 540 -5.09 14.91 -9.14
N TRP A 541 -6.33 14.45 -8.93
CA TRP A 541 -6.56 13.10 -8.42
C TRP A 541 -6.48 12.06 -9.53
N ASP A 542 -6.08 10.84 -9.18
CA ASP A 542 -6.14 9.70 -10.06
C ASP A 542 -7.57 9.39 -10.51
N GLU A 543 -7.69 8.70 -11.63
CA GLU A 543 -8.99 8.39 -12.23
C GLU A 543 -9.86 7.51 -11.33
N SER A 544 -11.18 7.70 -11.42
CA SER A 544 -12.12 6.85 -10.70
C SER A 544 -12.10 5.41 -11.22
N LEU A 545 -12.27 4.45 -10.31
CA LEU A 545 -12.53 3.05 -10.67
C LEU A 545 -14.01 2.77 -10.86
N LEU A 546 -14.89 3.74 -10.59
CA LEU A 546 -16.33 3.62 -10.75
C LEU A 546 -16.70 3.46 -12.22
N THR A 547 -17.62 2.55 -12.48
CA THR A 547 -18.31 2.42 -13.77
C THR A 547 -19.80 2.56 -13.57
N VAL A 548 -20.45 3.27 -14.49
CA VAL A 548 -21.88 3.54 -14.45
C VAL A 548 -22.51 2.98 -15.72
N LYS A 549 -23.42 2.01 -15.56
CA LYS A 549 -24.19 1.47 -16.69
C LYS A 549 -25.24 2.48 -17.13
N ARG A 550 -25.28 2.78 -18.43
CA ARG A 550 -26.32 3.62 -19.03
C ARG A 550 -27.65 2.85 -19.08
N VAL A 551 -28.71 3.43 -18.54
CA VAL A 551 -30.07 2.90 -18.70
C VAL A 551 -30.56 3.27 -20.11
N ARG A 552 -30.86 2.29 -20.97
CA ARG A 552 -31.60 2.55 -22.20
C ARG A 552 -33.01 2.99 -21.82
N ARG A 553 -33.40 4.23 -22.13
CA ARG A 553 -34.80 4.68 -22.02
C ARG A 553 -35.64 3.85 -22.99
N SER A 554 -36.52 2.99 -22.48
CA SER A 554 -37.61 2.43 -23.27
C SER A 554 -38.62 3.55 -23.56
N GLY A 555 -38.80 3.90 -24.83
CA GLY A 555 -39.80 4.89 -25.25
C GLY A 555 -41.21 4.38 -24.97
N SER A 556 -42.07 5.27 -24.44
CA SER A 556 -43.51 5.04 -24.36
C SER A 556 -44.13 4.99 -25.78
N PRO A 557 -45.12 4.12 -26.05
CA PRO A 557 -45.72 4.05 -27.37
C PRO A 557 -46.69 5.23 -27.57
N GLY A 558 -46.32 6.14 -28.47
CA GLY A 558 -47.18 7.23 -28.91
C GLY A 558 -48.29 6.73 -29.83
N CYS A 559 -49.52 7.14 -29.51
CA CYS A 559 -50.71 7.02 -30.36
C CYS A 559 -50.46 7.71 -31.70
N ASN A 560 -50.70 7.06 -32.85
CA ASN A 560 -50.89 7.78 -34.11
C ASN A 560 -52.01 7.17 -34.96
N ARG A 561 -52.81 8.10 -35.52
CA ARG A 561 -54.07 7.92 -36.24
C ARG A 561 -53.88 7.27 -37.61
N ALA A 562 -54.94 6.60 -38.04
CA ALA A 562 -55.10 5.89 -39.31
C ALA A 562 -55.15 6.79 -40.55
N ALA A 563 -54.69 6.26 -41.68
CA ALA A 563 -55.13 6.58 -43.04
C ALA A 563 -55.12 5.30 -43.90
N ALA A 564 -56.13 5.16 -44.76
CA ALA A 564 -56.54 3.96 -45.52
C ALA A 564 -55.85 3.87 -46.91
N PRO A 565 -56.00 2.76 -47.67
CA PRO A 565 -54.98 2.20 -48.56
C PRO A 565 -55.19 2.46 -50.07
N ASP A 566 -54.10 2.28 -50.85
CA ASP A 566 -54.16 1.94 -52.27
C ASP A 566 -53.22 0.75 -52.59
N ARG A 567 -53.67 -0.11 -53.52
CA ARG A 567 -53.19 -1.49 -53.82
C ARG A 567 -52.02 -1.55 -54.84
N PRO A 568 -51.60 -2.74 -55.35
CA PRO A 568 -50.82 -3.79 -54.68
C PRO A 568 -49.52 -4.13 -55.46
N GLY A 569 -48.43 -4.45 -54.76
CA GLY A 569 -47.19 -4.88 -55.39
C GLY A 569 -46.33 -5.72 -54.46
N SER A 570 -46.54 -7.04 -54.54
CA SER A 570 -45.67 -8.19 -54.23
C SER A 570 -44.82 -8.27 -52.95
N LEU A 571 -44.83 -9.50 -52.41
CA LEU A 571 -43.84 -10.18 -51.56
C LEU A 571 -43.93 -9.97 -50.04
N ASP A 572 -44.75 -10.83 -49.44
CA ASP A 572 -44.51 -11.66 -48.25
C ASP A 572 -43.80 -11.06 -47.01
N GLY A 573 -44.60 -10.96 -45.94
CA GLY A 573 -44.39 -11.85 -44.80
C GLY A 573 -43.39 -11.41 -43.73
N ALA A 574 -43.73 -10.36 -43.00
CA ALA A 574 -43.00 -9.85 -41.86
C ALA A 574 -42.85 -10.86 -40.69
N ILE A 575 -41.60 -11.10 -40.27
CA ILE A 575 -41.25 -11.58 -38.93
C ILE A 575 -41.18 -10.37 -37.99
N ARG A 576 -42.01 -10.39 -36.96
CA ARG A 576 -42.09 -9.41 -35.88
C ARG A 576 -40.86 -9.46 -34.97
N ASN A 577 -40.25 -8.29 -34.81
CA ASN A 577 -39.76 -7.68 -33.56
C ASN A 577 -39.40 -8.60 -32.37
N GLY A 578 -38.15 -8.47 -31.91
CA GLY A 578 -37.90 -8.01 -30.54
C GLY A 578 -37.04 -8.88 -29.62
N THR A 579 -35.75 -8.52 -29.53
CA THR A 579 -34.81 -8.49 -28.36
C THR A 579 -34.58 -9.79 -27.56
N PRO A 580 -33.36 -10.17 -27.12
CA PRO A 580 -32.73 -9.57 -25.92
C PRO A 580 -31.20 -9.85 -25.75
N ASN A 581 -30.34 -8.83 -25.75
CA ASN A 581 -28.98 -8.99 -25.23
C ASN A 581 -28.85 -8.31 -23.86
N ASP A 582 -28.34 -9.10 -22.91
CA ASP A 582 -27.61 -8.69 -21.71
C ASP A 582 -28.28 -8.92 -20.36
N PHE A 583 -28.49 -10.21 -20.06
CA PHE A 583 -28.17 -10.76 -18.74
C PHE A 583 -27.13 -11.87 -18.88
N ALA A 584 -25.87 -11.54 -18.58
CA ALA A 584 -24.92 -12.35 -17.80
C ALA A 584 -23.52 -11.74 -17.96
N ARG A 585 -23.06 -10.92 -16.99
CA ARG A 585 -22.28 -11.37 -15.81
C ARG A 585 -21.13 -12.31 -16.26
N LEU A 586 -19.90 -11.80 -16.22
CA LEU A 586 -18.94 -12.08 -15.12
C LEU A 586 -18.73 -13.60 -14.95
N ARG A 587 -17.55 -14.20 -15.07
CA ARG A 587 -16.16 -13.83 -15.44
C ARG A 587 -15.38 -15.18 -15.24
N LYS A 588 -14.50 -15.61 -16.15
CA LYS A 588 -13.01 -15.57 -16.07
C LYS A 588 -12.40 -16.56 -15.03
N CYS A 589 -11.32 -17.32 -15.28
CA CYS A 589 -10.15 -17.18 -16.18
C CYS A 589 -9.44 -18.54 -16.39
N TRP A 590 -8.60 -18.69 -17.44
CA TRP A 590 -7.15 -19.02 -17.35
C TRP A 590 -6.49 -19.24 -18.74
N ALA A 591 -5.29 -18.69 -18.93
CA ALA A 591 -4.34 -18.74 -20.07
C ALA A 591 -2.95 -18.25 -19.56
N PRO A 592 -1.79 -18.30 -20.27
CA PRO A 592 -1.23 -19.15 -21.36
C PRO A 592 0.24 -19.66 -21.05
N PRO A 593 1.05 -20.26 -21.97
CA PRO A 593 1.83 -19.55 -23.02
C PRO A 593 1.96 -20.28 -24.39
N ASN A 594 2.48 -19.58 -25.42
CA ASN A 594 2.74 -20.03 -26.81
C ASN A 594 4.15 -20.70 -26.90
N PRO A 595 4.43 -21.75 -27.73
CA PRO A 595 4.71 -21.57 -29.16
C PRO A 595 4.40 -22.78 -30.11
N SER A 596 4.14 -22.46 -31.38
CA SER A 596 4.46 -23.19 -32.64
C SER A 596 4.28 -24.72 -32.79
N LEU A 597 3.63 -25.09 -33.91
CA LEU A 597 3.64 -26.35 -34.70
C LEU A 597 2.35 -27.21 -34.68
N CYS A 598 1.79 -27.34 -35.90
CA CYS A 598 0.99 -28.44 -36.47
C CYS A 598 -0.52 -28.55 -36.13
N SER A 599 -1.33 -28.09 -37.09
CA SER A 599 -2.54 -28.72 -37.71
C SER A 599 -3.59 -29.44 -36.83
N GLY A 600 -4.84 -28.91 -36.80
CA GLY A 600 -6.00 -29.34 -35.96
C GLY A 600 -6.60 -30.73 -36.23
N PRO A 601 -7.78 -31.18 -35.69
CA PRO A 601 -8.96 -30.50 -35.05
C PRO A 601 -9.29 -31.06 -33.62
N PRO A 602 -10.48 -30.94 -32.95
CA PRO A 602 -11.71 -30.14 -33.13
C PRO A 602 -11.94 -29.09 -32.03
N LEU A 603 -12.82 -28.13 -32.30
CA LEU A 603 -13.26 -27.08 -31.37
C LEU A 603 -14.09 -27.67 -30.22
N CYS A 604 -13.47 -27.80 -29.04
CA CYS A 604 -14.18 -28.12 -27.80
C CYS A 604 -14.50 -26.81 -27.07
N GLY A 605 -15.73 -26.31 -27.20
CA GLY A 605 -16.19 -25.05 -26.61
C GLY A 605 -17.58 -25.16 -26.00
N VAL A 606 -17.78 -24.55 -24.83
CA VAL A 606 -19.09 -24.48 -24.15
C VAL A 606 -19.86 -23.26 -24.67
N LEU A 607 -20.92 -23.49 -25.44
CA LEU A 607 -21.77 -22.44 -26.01
C LEU A 607 -23.02 -22.17 -25.15
N ARG A 608 -23.40 -20.89 -25.04
CA ARG A 608 -24.64 -20.44 -24.36
C ARG A 608 -25.85 -20.56 -25.32
N PRO A 609 -27.09 -20.65 -24.80
CA PRO A 609 -28.33 -20.83 -25.59
C PRO A 609 -28.54 -19.87 -26.77
N SER A 610 -28.04 -18.63 -26.69
CA SER A 610 -28.14 -17.62 -27.75
C SER A 610 -27.11 -17.78 -28.88
N GLY A 611 -26.15 -18.71 -28.76
CA GLY A 611 -25.10 -18.97 -29.75
C GLY A 611 -25.37 -20.15 -30.68
N TRP A 612 -26.42 -20.95 -30.45
CA TRP A 612 -26.70 -22.16 -31.23
C TRP A 612 -27.19 -21.87 -32.65
N SER A 613 -27.88 -20.75 -32.85
CA SER A 613 -28.30 -20.28 -34.18
C SER A 613 -27.12 -19.83 -35.05
N ALA A 614 -26.00 -19.40 -34.44
CA ALA A 614 -24.78 -19.00 -35.15
C ALA A 614 -23.95 -20.20 -35.66
N LEU A 615 -24.15 -21.40 -35.07
CA LEU A 615 -23.51 -22.64 -35.52
C LEU A 615 -24.12 -23.21 -36.80
N ALA A 616 -25.37 -22.87 -37.11
CA ALA A 616 -26.08 -23.38 -38.29
C ALA A 616 -25.48 -22.91 -39.63
N GLY A 617 -24.52 -21.98 -39.62
CA GLY A 617 -23.93 -21.39 -40.83
C GLY A 617 -22.45 -21.68 -41.08
N ARG A 618 -21.70 -22.28 -40.15
CA ARG A 618 -20.25 -22.51 -40.33
C ARG A 618 -19.79 -23.85 -39.76
N HIS A 619 -19.38 -24.71 -40.69
CA HIS A 619 -18.82 -26.07 -40.53
C HIS A 619 -19.82 -27.17 -40.13
N ARG A 620 -19.69 -28.33 -40.79
CA ARG A 620 -20.50 -29.56 -40.66
C ARG A 620 -20.52 -30.07 -39.22
N LEU A 621 -21.40 -29.54 -38.37
CA LEU A 621 -21.63 -30.03 -37.02
C LEU A 621 -22.67 -31.15 -37.06
N GLU A 622 -22.21 -32.40 -37.00
CA GLU A 622 -23.08 -33.58 -37.19
C GLU A 622 -23.75 -34.07 -35.91
N ARG A 623 -23.14 -33.84 -34.72
CA ARG A 623 -23.65 -34.34 -33.43
C ARG A 623 -23.17 -33.49 -32.24
N VAL A 624 -24.01 -33.34 -31.22
CA VAL A 624 -23.72 -32.65 -29.94
C VAL A 624 -23.83 -33.62 -28.76
N CYS A 625 -22.75 -33.80 -27.99
CA CYS A 625 -22.72 -34.70 -26.84
C CYS A 625 -22.74 -33.95 -25.51
N PHE A 626 -23.62 -34.33 -24.57
CA PHE A 626 -23.77 -33.70 -23.26
C PHE A 626 -23.15 -34.55 -22.13
N ASN A 627 -22.49 -33.89 -21.18
CA ASN A 627 -21.89 -34.53 -20.01
C ASN A 627 -22.84 -34.55 -18.81
N GLY A 628 -23.67 -35.60 -18.73
CA GLY A 628 -24.66 -35.79 -17.68
C GLY A 628 -26.00 -35.12 -17.96
N GLN A 629 -27.03 -35.58 -17.25
CA GLN A 629 -28.43 -35.17 -17.47
C GLN A 629 -28.68 -33.68 -17.24
N ALA A 630 -28.00 -33.07 -16.27
CA ALA A 630 -28.13 -31.64 -15.99
C ALA A 630 -27.69 -30.76 -17.17
N ALA A 631 -26.68 -31.17 -17.93
CA ALA A 631 -26.27 -30.52 -19.17
C ALA A 631 -27.19 -30.92 -20.34
N GLY A 632 -27.66 -32.18 -20.35
CA GLY A 632 -28.58 -32.73 -21.35
C GLY A 632 -29.96 -32.08 -21.43
N ARG A 633 -30.35 -31.26 -20.44
CA ARG A 633 -31.64 -30.51 -20.45
C ARG A 633 -31.84 -29.60 -21.67
N PHE A 634 -30.75 -29.27 -22.38
CA PHE A 634 -30.78 -28.45 -23.60
C PHE A 634 -30.82 -29.29 -24.89
N ALA A 635 -30.75 -30.62 -24.80
CA ALA A 635 -30.81 -31.51 -25.96
C ALA A 635 -32.09 -31.32 -26.81
N PRO A 636 -33.31 -31.18 -26.23
CA PRO A 636 -34.53 -30.98 -27.04
C PRO A 636 -34.49 -29.72 -27.89
N GLN A 637 -33.85 -28.65 -27.39
CA GLN A 637 -33.72 -27.37 -28.09
C GLN A 637 -32.76 -27.46 -29.27
N LEU A 638 -31.74 -28.31 -29.17
CA LEU A 638 -30.78 -28.56 -30.26
C LEU A 638 -31.29 -29.56 -31.30
N GLN A 639 -32.08 -30.53 -30.87
CA GLN A 639 -32.81 -31.42 -31.77
C GLN A 639 -33.84 -30.64 -32.61
N ALA A 640 -34.54 -29.67 -32.01
CA ALA A 640 -35.45 -28.78 -32.73
C ALA A 640 -34.74 -27.89 -33.78
N LEU A 641 -33.42 -27.74 -33.67
CA LEU A 641 -32.57 -27.02 -34.64
C LEU A 641 -31.90 -27.96 -35.66
N GLY A 642 -32.25 -29.25 -35.67
CA GLY A 642 -31.76 -30.24 -36.63
C GLY A 642 -30.46 -30.95 -36.25
N PHE A 643 -29.93 -30.77 -35.04
CA PHE A 643 -28.71 -31.43 -34.59
C PHE A 643 -28.98 -32.78 -33.94
N ALA A 644 -28.19 -33.81 -34.26
CA ALA A 644 -28.20 -35.07 -33.52
C ALA A 644 -27.60 -34.84 -32.13
N THR A 645 -28.25 -35.31 -31.07
CA THR A 645 -27.76 -35.09 -29.69
C THR A 645 -27.60 -36.40 -28.92
N LEU A 646 -26.56 -36.51 -28.11
CA LEU A 646 -26.31 -37.68 -27.25
C LEU A 646 -26.05 -37.22 -25.80
N ILE A 647 -26.71 -37.83 -24.81
CA ILE A 647 -26.45 -37.53 -23.39
C ILE A 647 -25.61 -38.66 -22.81
N LEU A 648 -24.37 -38.36 -22.43
CA LEU A 648 -23.41 -39.30 -21.86
C LEU A 648 -23.37 -39.20 -20.33
N PRO A 649 -22.91 -40.25 -19.62
CA PRO A 649 -22.77 -40.22 -18.17
C PRO A 649 -21.85 -39.09 -17.70
N SER A 650 -22.18 -38.48 -16.56
CA SER A 650 -21.40 -37.38 -16.00
C SER A 650 -19.99 -37.82 -15.62
N THR A 651 -18.98 -37.08 -16.07
CA THR A 651 -17.58 -37.28 -15.64
C THR A 651 -17.30 -36.74 -14.23
N SER A 652 -18.28 -36.11 -13.57
CA SER A 652 -18.15 -35.65 -12.18
C SER A 652 -17.99 -36.84 -11.21
N PRO A 653 -17.04 -36.76 -10.25
CA PRO A 653 -16.89 -37.75 -9.17
C PRO A 653 -18.15 -37.89 -8.31
N ALA A 654 -19.00 -36.87 -8.26
CA ALA A 654 -20.20 -36.82 -7.42
C ALA A 654 -21.39 -37.67 -7.94
N ASN A 655 -21.28 -38.30 -9.11
CA ASN A 655 -22.28 -39.23 -9.66
C ASN A 655 -21.69 -40.65 -9.76
N ALA A 656 -22.07 -41.51 -8.81
CA ALA A 656 -21.38 -42.76 -8.44
C ALA A 656 -21.79 -44.02 -9.23
N SER A 657 -22.59 -43.93 -10.30
CA SER A 657 -23.13 -45.14 -10.94
C SER A 657 -22.17 -45.84 -11.93
N TRP A 658 -21.13 -45.17 -12.42
CA TRP A 658 -20.20 -45.69 -13.43
C TRP A 658 -18.74 -45.42 -13.04
N SER A 659 -17.84 -46.39 -13.23
CA SER A 659 -16.40 -46.18 -13.07
C SER A 659 -15.85 -45.19 -14.11
N PHE A 660 -14.73 -44.54 -13.78
CA PHE A 660 -14.09 -43.57 -14.67
C PHE A 660 -13.73 -44.18 -16.04
N GLU A 661 -13.21 -45.40 -16.05
CA GLU A 661 -12.85 -46.14 -17.27
C GLU A 661 -14.08 -46.40 -18.16
N ARG A 662 -15.22 -46.73 -17.55
CA ARG A 662 -16.48 -46.96 -18.27
C ARG A 662 -17.07 -45.66 -18.82
N LYS A 663 -16.92 -44.54 -18.10
CA LYS A 663 -17.30 -43.20 -18.59
C LYS A 663 -16.41 -42.80 -19.78
N LEU A 664 -15.11 -43.02 -19.68
CA LEU A 664 -14.14 -42.70 -20.74
C LEU A 664 -14.36 -43.55 -22.01
N ALA A 665 -14.68 -44.83 -21.86
CA ALA A 665 -15.01 -45.71 -22.98
C ALA A 665 -16.27 -45.22 -23.74
N ALA A 666 -17.31 -44.77 -23.03
CA ALA A 666 -18.52 -44.23 -23.64
C ALA A 666 -18.26 -42.92 -24.42
N TRP A 667 -17.41 -42.04 -23.88
CA TRP A 667 -17.00 -40.82 -24.58
C TRP A 667 -16.17 -41.09 -25.83
N ARG A 668 -15.24 -42.05 -25.78
CA ARG A 668 -14.44 -42.46 -26.96
C ARG A 668 -15.30 -43.07 -28.07
N ALA A 669 -16.25 -43.92 -27.71
CA ALA A 669 -17.20 -44.51 -28.67
C ALA A 669 -18.09 -43.43 -29.32
N ALA A 670 -18.56 -42.45 -28.55
CA ALA A 670 -19.39 -41.36 -29.06
C ALA A 670 -18.64 -40.43 -30.04
N LEU A 671 -17.32 -40.33 -29.91
CA LEU A 671 -16.44 -39.51 -30.73
C LEU A 671 -15.77 -40.28 -31.88
N GLY A 672 -16.09 -41.58 -32.07
CA GLY A 672 -15.50 -42.40 -33.13
C GLY A 672 -14.01 -42.70 -32.94
N LEU A 673 -13.49 -42.57 -31.72
CA LEU A 673 -12.08 -42.81 -31.42
C LEU A 673 -11.86 -44.29 -31.10
N ALA A 674 -11.09 -45.00 -31.94
CA ALA A 674 -10.79 -46.42 -31.76
C ALA A 674 -10.10 -46.69 -30.42
N GLN A 675 -10.43 -47.82 -29.77
CA GLN A 675 -9.80 -48.25 -28.53
C GLN A 675 -8.38 -48.75 -28.81
N ASP A 676 -7.37 -47.99 -28.39
CA ASP A 676 -6.00 -48.50 -28.35
C ASP A 676 -5.85 -49.48 -27.18
N SER A 677 -5.72 -50.77 -27.51
CA SER A 677 -5.73 -51.90 -26.58
C SER A 677 -4.37 -52.18 -25.93
N ARG A 678 -3.47 -51.20 -25.86
CA ARG A 678 -2.15 -51.34 -25.24
C ARG A 678 -1.91 -50.31 -24.15
N LYS A 679 -2.36 -50.63 -22.92
CA LYS A 679 -1.57 -50.47 -21.68
C LYS A 679 -2.33 -51.12 -20.51
N ARG A 680 -1.79 -52.23 -20.03
CA ARG A 680 -2.17 -52.95 -18.79
C ARG A 680 -1.88 -52.09 -17.55
N PRO A 681 -2.55 -52.35 -16.41
CA PRO A 681 -2.34 -51.62 -15.16
C PRO A 681 -1.06 -52.10 -14.46
N ALA A 682 -0.39 -51.20 -13.75
CA ALA A 682 0.59 -51.56 -12.73
C ALA A 682 0.56 -50.53 -11.59
N SER A 683 0.25 -51.08 -10.40
CA SER A 683 0.57 -50.67 -9.01
C SER A 683 0.53 -49.19 -8.64
#